data_AF-A0AA38P7U7-F1
#
_entry.id   AF-A0AA38P7U7-F1
#
_cell.length_a   1.000
_cell.length_b   1.000
_cell.length_c   1.000
_cell.angle_alpha   90.00
_cell.angle_beta   90.00
_cell.angle_gamma   90.00
#
_symmetry.space_group_name_H-M   'P 1'
#
loop_
_entity.id
_entity.type
_entity.pdbx_description
1 polymer ?
#
loop_
_entity_poly.entity_id
_entity_poly.type
_entity_poly.pdbx_seq_one_letter_code
_entity_poly.pdbx_strand_id
1 'polypeptide(L)'
;METVQGVVQTTTTTTTTPPSPSAHMVHWASRLRPESIVHVKGTEDTEDTEEVRSTSVHNAEIRVIELHVISRVEERVPFTVYDADLNKDDKEAKLASLTPYITDRARLGSRIIHLRSASAQAVFRIQSTMSLTFRSNCYEGKNVVRTLTRIPPFLEIHTPKLQGGASESGASVFKLKYFGRLAFLAQSPQLFKQMAIAADFGGVFEVGPVFRAENSNTKRHLTEYTGLDLEMGIQREYHEVMLVVDSVLKAIFREVYGKRRREVEVVKRQFGVGEDLVWKEKTVVMAFADGIQMLIDDGWVDDSGKPPRKDEDLSTRAEIRLGELVKEKYKTDYYILDLFPKSARPFYTMPASPSTQSHLSALHPNSPAPGGPCGPLTHSFDIFVRGQEITTGGQRIHTYPALLDSMAAHDISARGLEEYLDGFKWGAPPHGGAGIGLERLVMLVLGLGDVRYGSMYPRDPRSLPEPPRGLEGVRHVEASTMGVSRLSQQRLAPPASSLPPIPSLIANYGDAANTSWLDDRYLVWRDVVSGGAIGFVPSSSGYAIVVGDPLCDESQYVGIVHPRTNDSVLSGLSTNSTLDPSSESTITPGPTSPSTQNQNLTYPSPLPPLKPIWLLASSHLERILGSRLSWSSFTCIAESRVELEGEVPGALEDKEVARKVRKAESEGVSVGAEESKAIALSLKHAIDERIEEWKEGRKTKGGQVRLTDVEVWRDYIHRVYFVALAPKTKNTTSATEEEEDNIPVSLVVLHQLSPLHGFQVKYALDFPSSSSGSIELTLSSAMHFVASTGSGRLTFGTSATSRLTPTRGLRGMRIKVLSHAYEAISDRMALRGKGEFRKKMGAEEEDVFICFPRGGMGARGAKAVLDFCVAES
;
A
#
# COMPACT_ATOMS: atom_id res chain seq x y z
N MET A 1 26.98 11.04 -5.45
CA MET A 1 26.50 12.33 -6.00
C MET A 1 27.49 13.38 -5.57
N GLU A 2 27.72 14.37 -6.41
CA GLU A 2 28.52 15.53 -6.05
C GLU A 2 27.62 16.61 -5.46
N THR A 3 28.08 17.25 -4.40
CA THR A 3 27.51 18.47 -3.84
C THR A 3 28.48 19.62 -4.10
N VAL A 4 27.95 20.79 -4.44
CA VAL A 4 28.67 22.03 -4.73
C VAL A 4 27.91 23.19 -4.09
N GLN A 5 28.63 24.21 -3.64
CA GLN A 5 28.02 25.40 -3.04
C GLN A 5 27.53 26.34 -4.14
N GLY A 6 26.32 26.88 -3.96
CA GLY A 6 25.74 27.87 -4.86
C GLY A 6 25.48 29.18 -4.11
N VAL A 7 25.96 30.30 -4.65
CA VAL A 7 25.83 31.63 -4.04
C VAL A 7 24.90 32.50 -4.88
N VAL A 8 23.83 33.00 -4.26
CA VAL A 8 22.92 33.99 -4.83
C VAL A 8 23.21 35.34 -4.18
N GLN A 9 23.83 36.27 -4.92
CA GLN A 9 24.26 37.56 -4.38
C GLN A 9 23.84 38.72 -5.28
N THR A 10 23.39 39.82 -4.69
CA THR A 10 23.14 41.09 -5.38
C THR A 10 24.46 41.84 -5.58
N THR A 11 24.70 42.37 -6.78
CA THR A 11 25.84 43.27 -7.05
C THR A 11 25.35 44.70 -7.26
N THR A 12 26.05 45.68 -6.70
CA THR A 12 25.72 47.12 -6.76
C THR A 12 26.21 47.81 -8.04
N THR A 13 26.96 47.11 -8.89
CA THR A 13 27.61 47.66 -10.08
C THR A 13 26.72 47.50 -11.32
N THR A 14 26.30 48.61 -11.93
CA THR A 14 25.36 48.67 -13.08
C THR A 14 25.90 48.13 -14.40
N THR A 15 27.11 47.57 -14.46
CA THR A 15 27.82 47.22 -15.70
C THR A 15 28.31 45.78 -15.82
N THR A 16 27.96 44.86 -14.90
CA THR A 16 28.34 43.45 -15.04
C THR A 16 27.39 42.70 -15.97
N THR A 17 27.94 42.12 -17.05
CA THR A 17 27.27 41.12 -17.90
C THR A 17 27.83 39.77 -17.49
N PRO A 18 27.02 38.76 -17.12
CA PRO A 18 25.55 38.68 -17.13
C PRO A 18 24.84 39.44 -15.99
N PRO A 19 23.51 39.71 -16.11
CA PRO A 19 22.74 40.47 -15.12
C PRO A 19 22.75 39.82 -13.73
N SER A 20 22.88 40.64 -12.69
CA SER A 20 22.93 40.20 -11.29
C SER A 20 21.57 39.77 -10.74
N PRO A 21 21.49 38.75 -9.86
CA PRO A 21 20.29 38.42 -9.11
C PRO A 21 19.68 39.62 -8.38
N SER A 22 18.34 39.74 -8.39
CA SER A 22 17.64 40.79 -7.65
C SER A 22 17.54 40.46 -6.16
N ALA A 23 17.35 41.48 -5.30
CA ALA A 23 17.08 41.25 -3.88
C ALA A 23 15.84 40.36 -3.64
N HIS A 24 14.84 40.44 -4.52
CA HIS A 24 13.67 39.57 -4.49
C HIS A 24 14.04 38.11 -4.75
N MET A 25 14.97 37.84 -5.67
CA MET A 25 15.45 36.49 -5.96
C MET A 25 16.22 35.90 -4.77
N VAL A 26 17.08 36.69 -4.11
CA VAL A 26 17.79 36.26 -2.89
C VAL A 26 16.79 35.87 -1.79
N HIS A 27 15.79 36.73 -1.55
CA HIS A 27 14.74 36.47 -0.56
C HIS A 27 13.82 35.29 -0.92
N TRP A 28 13.58 35.08 -2.20
CA TRP A 28 12.84 33.92 -2.68
C TRP A 28 13.65 32.62 -2.52
N ALA A 29 14.93 32.64 -2.88
CA ALA A 29 15.84 31.50 -2.76
C ALA A 29 16.01 31.05 -1.31
N SER A 30 16.10 31.98 -0.35
CA SER A 30 16.19 31.66 1.08
C SER A 30 14.96 30.99 1.66
N ARG A 31 13.82 31.05 0.95
CA ARG A 31 12.55 30.39 1.33
C ARG A 31 12.33 29.06 0.60
N LEU A 32 13.27 28.63 -0.24
CA LEU A 32 13.20 27.32 -0.87
C LEU A 32 13.29 26.24 0.19
N ARG A 33 12.34 25.31 0.16
CA ARG A 33 12.35 24.17 1.06
C ARG A 33 13.48 23.21 0.63
N PRO A 34 14.30 22.70 1.57
CA PRO A 34 15.26 21.65 1.28
C PRO A 34 14.59 20.49 0.53
N GLU A 35 15.36 19.78 -0.31
CA GLU A 35 14.89 18.70 -1.19
C GLU A 35 14.07 19.14 -2.43
N SER A 36 13.81 20.43 -2.62
CA SER A 36 13.23 20.93 -3.87
C SER A 36 14.20 20.75 -5.02
N ILE A 37 13.70 20.28 -6.16
CA ILE A 37 14.51 20.12 -7.37
C ILE A 37 14.50 21.45 -8.11
N VAL A 38 15.69 21.97 -8.38
CA VAL A 38 15.90 23.25 -9.03
C VAL A 38 16.75 23.10 -10.29
N HIS A 39 16.45 23.92 -11.28
CA HIS A 39 17.34 24.22 -12.39
C HIS A 39 18.15 25.46 -12.03
N VAL A 40 19.47 25.34 -12.04
CA VAL A 40 20.41 26.42 -11.69
C VAL A 40 21.23 26.75 -12.93
N LYS A 41 21.27 28.02 -13.31
CA LYS A 41 22.24 28.54 -14.27
C LYS A 41 23.14 29.52 -13.54
N GLY A 42 24.45 29.34 -13.68
CA GLY A 42 25.44 30.17 -13.00
C GLY A 42 26.81 30.06 -13.66
N THR A 43 27.76 30.84 -13.17
CA THR A 43 29.18 30.73 -13.54
C THR A 43 29.94 30.04 -12.42
N GLU A 44 30.86 29.16 -12.78
CA GLU A 44 31.82 28.58 -11.84
C GLU A 44 32.75 29.68 -11.33
N ASP A 45 32.94 29.72 -10.02
CA ASP A 45 33.83 30.65 -9.34
C ASP A 45 34.90 29.84 -8.60
N THR A 46 36.14 29.99 -9.05
CA THR A 46 37.32 29.31 -8.52
C THR A 46 38.35 30.28 -7.93
N GLU A 47 38.09 31.59 -8.00
CA GLU A 47 38.99 32.63 -7.49
C GLU A 47 38.65 32.95 -6.02
N ASP A 48 39.66 33.06 -5.15
CA ASP A 48 39.54 33.46 -3.74
C ASP A 48 38.57 32.64 -2.85
N THR A 49 38.29 31.38 -3.18
CA THR A 49 37.46 30.50 -2.33
C THR A 49 38.32 29.74 -1.30
N GLU A 50 38.09 30.03 -0.01
CA GLU A 50 38.50 29.10 1.06
C GLU A 50 37.83 27.74 0.84
N GLU A 51 38.47 26.63 1.25
CA GLU A 51 37.91 25.29 1.06
C GLU A 51 36.51 25.14 1.69
N VAL A 52 35.50 24.90 0.86
CA VAL A 52 34.13 24.67 1.31
C VAL A 52 33.99 23.23 1.81
N ARG A 53 34.18 23.01 3.11
CA ARG A 53 34.20 21.66 3.70
C ARG A 53 32.84 20.96 3.78
N SER A 54 31.75 21.70 3.61
CA SER A 54 30.38 21.17 3.68
C SER A 54 29.92 20.46 2.40
N THR A 55 30.66 20.59 1.31
CA THR A 55 30.35 20.03 -0.02
C THR A 55 31.37 18.97 -0.43
N SER A 56 31.13 18.23 -1.51
CA SER A 56 32.13 17.29 -2.07
C SER A 56 33.05 17.93 -3.11
N VAL A 57 32.62 19.04 -3.70
CA VAL A 57 33.43 19.91 -4.53
C VAL A 57 33.85 21.08 -3.64
N HIS A 58 35.11 21.06 -3.20
CA HIS A 58 35.64 21.97 -2.16
C HIS A 58 36.24 23.26 -2.72
N ASN A 59 36.63 23.24 -3.99
CA ASN A 59 37.46 24.24 -4.65
C ASN A 59 36.72 25.03 -5.75
N ALA A 60 35.39 24.95 -5.76
CA ALA A 60 34.55 25.67 -6.69
C ALA A 60 33.20 25.99 -6.06
N GLU A 61 32.69 27.17 -6.38
CA GLU A 61 31.33 27.59 -6.08
C GLU A 61 30.59 27.96 -7.36
N ILE A 62 29.26 27.92 -7.34
CA ILE A 62 28.43 28.37 -8.45
C ILE A 62 27.84 29.72 -8.10
N ARG A 63 28.28 30.76 -8.81
CA ARG A 63 27.65 32.08 -8.76
C ARG A 63 26.36 32.04 -9.56
N VAL A 64 25.22 32.00 -8.87
CA VAL A 64 23.90 31.75 -9.46
C VAL A 64 23.39 32.99 -10.19
N ILE A 65 22.96 32.80 -11.44
CA ILE A 65 22.36 33.83 -12.31
C ILE A 65 20.85 33.60 -12.44
N GLU A 66 20.44 32.36 -12.71
CA GLU A 66 19.03 31.97 -12.82
C GLU A 66 18.76 30.75 -11.92
N LEU A 67 17.59 30.72 -11.28
CA LEU A 67 17.16 29.65 -10.39
C LEU A 67 15.67 29.39 -10.59
N HIS A 68 15.32 28.20 -11.07
CA HIS A 68 13.94 27.81 -11.34
C HIS A 68 13.58 26.54 -10.57
N VAL A 69 12.42 26.51 -9.91
CA VAL A 69 11.92 25.28 -9.28
C VAL A 69 11.32 24.38 -10.35
N ILE A 70 11.87 23.18 -10.51
CA ILE A 70 11.31 22.12 -11.35
C ILE A 70 10.24 21.37 -10.56
N SER A 71 10.56 21.00 -9.32
CA SER A 71 9.66 20.26 -8.44
C SER A 71 9.76 20.82 -7.03
N ARG A 72 8.65 21.36 -6.53
CA ARG A 72 8.55 21.88 -5.17
C ARG A 72 8.23 20.76 -4.19
N VAL A 73 8.76 20.90 -2.97
CA VAL A 73 8.37 20.07 -1.82
C VAL A 73 7.07 20.62 -1.21
N GLU A 74 5.96 19.90 -1.34
CA GLU A 74 4.63 20.30 -0.87
C GLU A 74 4.45 20.15 0.65
N GLU A 75 5.07 19.12 1.24
CA GLU A 75 5.04 18.83 2.67
C GLU A 75 6.46 18.73 3.24
N ARG A 76 6.66 19.12 4.50
CA ARG A 76 7.96 19.03 5.16
C ARG A 76 8.44 17.58 5.18
N VAL A 77 9.67 17.34 4.71
CA VAL A 77 10.28 16.01 4.79
C VAL A 77 10.57 15.61 6.25
N PRO A 78 10.51 14.31 6.59
CA PRO A 78 10.73 13.83 7.96
C PRO A 78 12.13 14.14 8.52
N PHE A 79 13.12 14.25 7.65
CA PHE A 79 14.51 14.65 7.93
C PHE A 79 15.19 15.06 6.62
N THR A 80 16.29 15.82 6.68
CA THR A 80 17.09 16.15 5.50
C THR A 80 18.11 15.07 5.19
N VAL A 81 18.64 15.03 3.96
CA VAL A 81 19.73 14.11 3.61
C VAL A 81 21.00 14.37 4.43
N TYR A 82 21.25 15.62 4.84
CA TYR A 82 22.37 15.98 5.70
C TYR A 82 22.23 15.36 7.09
N ASP A 83 21.04 15.45 7.70
CA ASP A 83 20.76 14.82 9.01
C ASP A 83 20.93 13.29 8.94
N ALA A 84 20.59 12.70 7.79
CA ALA A 84 20.76 11.27 7.55
C ALA A 84 22.24 10.87 7.36
N ASP A 85 23.12 11.75 6.88
CA ASP A 85 24.55 11.44 6.72
C ASP A 85 25.42 11.90 7.90
N LEU A 86 24.82 12.26 9.03
CA LEU A 86 25.56 12.43 10.28
C LEU A 86 26.00 11.08 10.84
N ASN A 87 27.29 10.95 11.16
CA ASN A 87 27.84 9.79 11.85
C ASN A 87 27.52 9.88 13.37
N LYS A 88 27.14 8.74 13.98
CA LYS A 88 26.86 8.61 15.42
C LYS A 88 28.07 8.94 16.30
N ASP A 89 29.29 8.69 15.81
CA ASP A 89 30.53 8.83 16.56
C ASP A 89 31.17 10.23 16.44
N ASP A 90 30.66 11.07 15.52
CA ASP A 90 31.14 12.43 15.32
C ASP A 90 30.49 13.40 16.31
N LYS A 91 31.11 13.53 17.48
CA LYS A 91 30.63 14.36 18.59
C LYS A 91 30.65 15.86 18.27
N GLU A 92 31.53 16.32 17.39
CA GLU A 92 31.63 17.73 16.99
C GLU A 92 30.52 18.10 16.01
N ALA A 93 30.27 17.28 14.99
CA ALA A 93 29.14 17.46 14.07
C ALA A 93 27.77 17.39 14.80
N LYS A 94 27.68 16.55 15.84
CA LYS A 94 26.50 16.49 16.72
C LYS A 94 26.26 17.80 17.48
N LEU A 95 27.31 18.43 18.00
CA LEU A 95 27.18 19.69 18.74
C LEU A 95 26.80 20.84 17.81
N ALA A 96 27.29 20.81 16.56
CA ALA A 96 27.02 21.82 15.54
C ALA A 96 25.60 21.74 14.94
N SER A 97 25.04 20.54 14.77
CA SER A 97 23.76 20.37 14.05
C SER A 97 22.51 20.66 14.88
N LEU A 98 22.59 20.66 16.22
CA LEU A 98 21.45 20.83 17.16
C LEU A 98 20.26 19.85 16.93
N THR A 99 20.39 18.91 15.99
CA THR A 99 19.35 17.94 15.60
C THR A 99 19.61 16.57 16.21
N PRO A 100 18.58 15.86 16.70
CA PRO A 100 18.72 14.49 17.17
C PRO A 100 19.06 13.54 16.01
N TYR A 101 19.93 12.55 16.28
CA TYR A 101 20.30 11.54 15.30
C TYR A 101 19.07 10.82 14.73
N ILE A 102 19.01 10.69 13.41
CA ILE A 102 17.89 10.03 12.73
C ILE A 102 17.96 8.52 12.96
N THR A 103 17.03 8.02 13.79
CA THR A 103 16.91 6.61 14.12
C THR A 103 16.78 5.72 12.89
N ASP A 104 17.26 4.48 12.99
CA ASP A 104 17.18 3.50 11.90
C ASP A 104 15.71 3.26 11.49
N ARG A 105 14.77 3.30 12.44
CA ARG A 105 13.33 3.24 12.17
C ARG A 105 12.85 4.41 11.29
N ALA A 106 13.29 5.62 11.55
CA ALA A 106 12.93 6.78 10.73
C ALA A 106 13.52 6.67 9.32
N ARG A 107 14.79 6.24 9.20
CA ARG A 107 15.46 5.99 7.90
C ARG A 107 14.74 4.95 7.06
N LEU A 108 14.32 3.84 7.68
CA LEU A 108 13.62 2.75 7.01
C LEU A 108 12.16 3.08 6.73
N GLY A 109 11.48 3.82 7.62
CA GLY A 109 10.09 4.26 7.44
C GLY A 109 9.93 5.36 6.39
N SER A 110 10.93 6.23 6.24
CA SER A 110 10.98 7.29 5.21
C SER A 110 12.04 6.94 4.16
N ARG A 111 11.90 5.75 3.57
CA ARG A 111 12.98 5.14 2.79
C ARG A 111 13.41 5.97 1.58
N ILE A 112 12.47 6.62 0.89
CA ILE A 112 12.75 7.43 -0.30
C ILE A 112 13.74 8.57 0.01
N ILE A 113 13.51 9.32 1.09
CA ILE A 113 14.40 10.42 1.46
C ILE A 113 15.75 9.90 1.94
N HIS A 114 15.79 8.79 2.70
CA HIS A 114 17.06 8.16 3.09
C HIS A 114 17.88 7.68 1.89
N LEU A 115 17.24 7.13 0.85
CA LEU A 115 17.93 6.66 -0.36
C LEU A 115 18.62 7.79 -1.15
N ARG A 116 18.32 9.06 -0.87
CA ARG A 116 19.01 10.21 -1.47
C ARG A 116 20.32 10.54 -0.77
N SER A 117 20.54 10.04 0.45
CA SER A 117 21.77 10.29 1.19
C SER A 117 22.98 9.73 0.45
N ALA A 118 24.15 10.36 0.60
CA ALA A 118 25.37 9.96 -0.08
C ALA A 118 25.78 8.53 0.30
N SER A 119 25.60 8.17 1.57
CA SER A 119 25.87 6.82 2.09
C SER A 119 24.96 5.76 1.47
N ALA A 120 23.65 6.01 1.39
CA ALA A 120 22.72 5.06 0.76
C ALA A 120 23.00 4.92 -0.75
N GLN A 121 23.22 6.02 -1.45
CA GLN A 121 23.61 6.01 -2.87
C GLN A 121 24.89 5.21 -3.12
N ALA A 122 25.89 5.35 -2.25
CA ALA A 122 27.13 4.59 -2.32
C ALA A 122 26.90 3.08 -2.13
N VAL A 123 26.13 2.69 -1.11
CA VAL A 123 25.79 1.27 -0.86
C VAL A 123 25.13 0.63 -2.08
N PHE A 124 24.13 1.27 -2.70
CA PHE A 124 23.40 0.67 -3.82
C PHE A 124 24.18 0.66 -5.13
N ARG A 125 25.10 1.61 -5.35
CA ARG A 125 26.05 1.55 -6.48
C ARG A 125 27.06 0.41 -6.31
N ILE A 126 27.51 0.17 -5.08
CA ILE A 126 28.37 -0.98 -4.76
C ILE A 126 27.60 -2.28 -4.96
N GLN A 127 26.38 -2.41 -4.41
CA GLN A 127 25.53 -3.58 -4.59
C GLN A 127 25.30 -3.91 -6.08
N SER A 128 24.96 -2.90 -6.89
CA SER A 128 24.82 -3.06 -8.34
C SER A 128 26.11 -3.58 -8.99
N THR A 129 27.27 -3.06 -8.56
CA THR A 129 28.58 -3.51 -9.05
C THR A 129 28.86 -4.97 -8.65
N MET A 130 28.48 -5.38 -7.43
CA MET A 130 28.63 -6.79 -6.99
C MET A 130 27.80 -7.73 -7.86
N SER A 131 26.53 -7.40 -8.12
CA SER A 131 25.65 -8.23 -8.97
C SER A 131 26.14 -8.28 -10.43
N LEU A 132 26.59 -7.15 -10.99
CA LEU A 132 27.16 -7.10 -12.33
C LEU A 132 28.46 -7.93 -12.42
N THR A 133 29.30 -7.85 -11.40
CA THR A 133 30.56 -8.60 -11.33
C THR A 133 30.31 -10.11 -11.23
N PHE A 134 29.32 -10.52 -10.44
CA PHE A 134 28.86 -11.91 -10.38
C PHE A 134 28.47 -12.42 -11.77
N ARG A 135 27.52 -11.73 -12.44
CA ARG A 135 27.07 -12.06 -13.80
C ARG A 135 28.24 -12.12 -14.79
N SER A 136 29.10 -11.11 -14.79
CA SER A 136 30.24 -11.03 -15.71
C SER A 136 31.23 -12.18 -15.51
N ASN A 137 31.48 -12.61 -14.26
CA ASN A 137 32.35 -13.77 -14.01
C ASN A 137 31.71 -15.10 -14.43
N CYS A 138 30.39 -15.24 -14.28
CA CYS A 138 29.65 -16.41 -14.78
C CYS A 138 29.63 -16.47 -16.32
N TYR A 139 29.43 -15.33 -16.99
CA TYR A 139 29.39 -15.23 -18.45
C TYR A 139 30.77 -15.37 -19.11
N GLU A 140 31.74 -14.57 -18.67
CA GLU A 140 32.96 -14.36 -19.44
C GLU A 140 34.03 -15.42 -19.18
N GLY A 141 33.92 -16.23 -18.13
CA GLY A 141 34.91 -17.26 -17.80
C GLY A 141 36.35 -16.73 -17.77
N LYS A 142 36.55 -15.42 -17.50
CA LYS A 142 37.82 -14.72 -17.69
C LYS A 142 38.88 -15.00 -16.62
N ASN A 143 38.59 -15.82 -15.61
CA ASN A 143 39.56 -16.24 -14.60
C ASN A 143 39.42 -17.73 -14.32
N VAL A 144 40.57 -18.41 -14.14
CA VAL A 144 40.85 -19.73 -13.50
C VAL A 144 39.86 -20.88 -13.73
N VAL A 145 38.57 -20.67 -13.53
CA VAL A 145 37.43 -21.56 -13.78
C VAL A 145 37.52 -22.22 -15.15
N ARG A 146 37.62 -21.47 -16.26
CA ARG A 146 37.65 -22.08 -17.62
C ARG A 146 38.87 -22.99 -17.83
N THR A 147 40.02 -22.60 -17.29
CA THR A 147 41.28 -23.34 -17.45
C THR A 147 41.32 -24.60 -16.58
N LEU A 148 40.72 -24.56 -15.38
CA LEU A 148 40.75 -25.68 -14.44
C LEU A 148 39.58 -26.65 -14.62
N THR A 149 38.36 -26.17 -14.92
CA THR A 149 37.15 -27.02 -14.87
C THR A 149 36.65 -27.47 -16.26
N ARG A 150 37.12 -26.85 -17.36
CA ARG A 150 36.65 -27.11 -18.75
C ARG A 150 35.13 -26.95 -18.94
N ILE A 151 34.45 -26.23 -18.05
CA ILE A 151 33.00 -26.02 -18.10
C ILE A 151 32.67 -24.92 -19.12
N PRO A 152 31.60 -25.06 -19.92
CA PRO A 152 31.10 -23.98 -20.78
C PRO A 152 30.73 -22.73 -19.97
N PRO A 153 30.62 -21.55 -20.61
CA PRO A 153 30.04 -20.36 -19.98
C PRO A 153 28.72 -20.68 -19.30
N PHE A 154 28.50 -20.12 -18.10
CA PHE A 154 27.26 -20.39 -17.39
C PHE A 154 26.08 -19.71 -18.09
N LEU A 155 24.94 -20.40 -18.12
CA LEU A 155 23.69 -19.86 -18.64
C LEU A 155 22.91 -19.17 -17.51
N GLU A 156 22.47 -17.93 -17.74
CA GLU A 156 21.51 -17.29 -16.84
C GLU A 156 20.13 -17.94 -17.02
N ILE A 157 19.53 -18.39 -15.93
CA ILE A 157 18.19 -18.98 -15.91
C ILE A 157 17.23 -18.16 -15.05
N HIS A 158 15.93 -18.27 -15.35
CA HIS A 158 14.86 -17.64 -14.59
C HIS A 158 13.86 -18.69 -14.14
N THR A 159 13.83 -18.98 -12.84
CA THR A 159 13.03 -20.08 -12.29
C THR A 159 11.76 -19.57 -11.63
N PRO A 160 10.64 -20.31 -11.69
CA PRO A 160 9.41 -19.88 -11.05
C PRO A 160 9.58 -19.80 -9.53
N LYS A 161 8.99 -18.76 -8.93
CA LYS A 161 9.01 -18.56 -7.47
C LYS A 161 7.77 -19.12 -6.78
N LEU A 162 6.82 -19.64 -7.55
CA LEU A 162 5.63 -20.34 -7.08
C LEU A 162 5.83 -21.84 -7.25
N GLN A 163 5.56 -22.59 -6.20
CA GLN A 163 5.67 -24.05 -6.17
C GLN A 163 4.36 -24.68 -5.69
N GLY A 164 4.06 -25.88 -6.20
CA GLY A 164 2.87 -26.64 -5.83
C GLY A 164 2.93 -27.27 -4.44
N GLY A 165 4.13 -27.39 -3.85
CA GLY A 165 4.36 -27.96 -2.53
C GLY A 165 5.49 -27.26 -1.77
N ALA A 166 5.61 -27.54 -0.48
CA ALA A 166 6.75 -27.10 0.33
C ALA A 166 7.98 -27.94 -0.03
N SER A 167 8.93 -27.34 -0.74
CA SER A 167 10.03 -28.05 -1.40
C SER A 167 11.19 -28.48 -0.49
N GLU A 168 11.34 -27.84 0.66
CA GLU A 168 12.46 -28.03 1.59
C GLU A 168 11.87 -28.25 2.99
N SER A 169 11.97 -29.47 3.52
CA SER A 169 11.38 -29.86 4.80
C SER A 169 11.95 -29.07 5.99
N GLY A 170 11.08 -28.69 6.94
CA GLY A 170 11.46 -28.21 8.28
C GLY A 170 11.33 -26.70 8.51
N ALA A 171 11.39 -25.88 7.46
CA ALA A 171 11.26 -24.43 7.58
C ALA A 171 9.83 -23.94 7.29
N SER A 172 9.43 -22.83 7.93
CA SER A 172 8.18 -22.17 7.57
C SER A 172 8.24 -21.66 6.12
N VAL A 173 7.20 -21.95 5.35
CA VAL A 173 7.03 -21.49 3.95
C VAL A 173 5.88 -20.48 3.85
N PHE A 174 6.02 -19.48 2.97
CA PHE A 174 4.91 -18.58 2.68
C PHE A 174 3.86 -19.29 1.82
N LYS A 175 2.61 -19.23 2.25
CA LYS A 175 1.46 -19.84 1.57
C LYS A 175 0.63 -18.74 0.91
N LEU A 176 0.20 -18.98 -0.32
CA LEU A 176 -0.68 -18.08 -1.06
C LEU A 176 -1.89 -18.82 -1.63
N LYS A 177 -3.03 -18.11 -1.72
CA LYS A 177 -4.22 -18.58 -2.44
C LYS A 177 -3.99 -18.38 -3.93
N TYR A 178 -4.04 -19.45 -4.70
CA TYR A 178 -3.78 -19.47 -6.13
C TYR A 178 -4.96 -20.11 -6.85
N PHE A 179 -5.93 -19.30 -7.31
CA PHE A 179 -7.13 -19.78 -8.03
C PHE A 179 -7.88 -20.94 -7.34
N GLY A 180 -8.18 -20.80 -6.04
CA GLY A 180 -8.89 -21.82 -5.25
C GLY A 180 -8.03 -22.97 -4.74
N ARG A 181 -6.75 -23.07 -5.13
CA ARG A 181 -5.74 -24.00 -4.58
C ARG A 181 -4.66 -23.25 -3.81
N LEU A 182 -3.82 -23.97 -3.09
CA LEU A 182 -2.64 -23.39 -2.42
C LEU A 182 -1.43 -23.44 -3.34
N ALA A 183 -0.60 -22.41 -3.26
CA ALA A 183 0.76 -22.40 -3.78
C ALA A 183 1.71 -21.85 -2.70
N PHE A 184 3.00 -22.07 -2.89
CA PHE A 184 4.04 -21.72 -1.93
C PHE A 184 5.11 -20.87 -2.61
N LEU A 185 5.71 -19.94 -1.87
CA LEU A 185 6.90 -19.24 -2.36
C LEU A 185 8.14 -20.11 -2.19
N ALA A 186 8.93 -20.24 -3.25
CA ALA A 186 10.17 -21.00 -3.26
C ALA A 186 11.18 -20.39 -2.30
N GLN A 187 11.71 -21.20 -1.39
CA GLN A 187 12.68 -20.74 -0.39
C GLN A 187 14.09 -20.56 -0.95
N SER A 188 14.37 -21.16 -2.09
CA SER A 188 15.59 -21.00 -2.88
C SER A 188 15.33 -21.56 -4.28
N PRO A 189 16.13 -21.21 -5.31
CA PRO A 189 16.06 -21.85 -6.62
C PRO A 189 16.75 -23.23 -6.67
N GLN A 190 17.10 -23.83 -5.52
CA GLN A 190 17.97 -25.01 -5.42
C GLN A 190 17.47 -26.24 -6.19
N LEU A 191 16.17 -26.50 -6.21
CA LEU A 191 15.64 -27.63 -6.97
C LEU A 191 15.72 -27.37 -8.48
N PHE A 192 15.32 -26.18 -8.92
CA PHE A 192 15.30 -25.83 -10.34
C PHE A 192 16.70 -25.75 -10.95
N LYS A 193 17.70 -25.24 -10.22
CA LYS A 193 19.08 -25.20 -10.73
C LYS A 193 19.68 -26.60 -10.90
N GLN A 194 19.33 -27.57 -10.04
CA GLN A 194 19.73 -28.97 -10.23
C GLN A 194 19.00 -29.62 -11.42
N MET A 195 17.70 -29.36 -11.58
CA MET A 195 16.94 -29.82 -12.75
C MET A 195 17.52 -29.26 -14.06
N ALA A 196 18.02 -28.02 -14.05
CA ALA A 196 18.69 -27.45 -15.20
C ALA A 196 20.02 -28.17 -15.53
N ILE A 197 20.77 -28.61 -14.52
CA ILE A 197 21.95 -29.46 -14.74
C ILE A 197 21.56 -30.85 -15.29
N ALA A 198 20.47 -31.44 -14.79
CA ALA A 198 19.91 -32.68 -15.34
C ALA A 198 19.38 -32.50 -16.78
N ALA A 199 19.11 -31.27 -17.21
CA ALA A 199 18.70 -30.90 -18.57
C ALA A 199 19.89 -30.45 -19.46
N ASP A 200 21.10 -30.93 -19.16
CA ASP A 200 22.32 -30.73 -19.96
C ASP A 200 22.85 -29.28 -20.09
N PHE A 201 22.39 -28.34 -19.26
CA PHE A 201 22.88 -26.95 -19.34
C PHE A 201 24.34 -26.77 -18.89
N GLY A 202 24.95 -27.78 -18.25
CA GLY A 202 26.37 -27.80 -17.87
C GLY A 202 26.71 -26.89 -16.69
N GLY A 203 26.45 -25.59 -16.79
CA GLY A 203 26.60 -24.59 -15.73
C GLY A 203 25.51 -23.53 -15.84
N VAL A 204 24.85 -23.22 -14.72
CA VAL A 204 23.74 -22.26 -14.68
C VAL A 204 23.88 -21.31 -13.50
N PHE A 205 23.36 -20.10 -13.65
CA PHE A 205 23.23 -19.17 -12.54
C PHE A 205 21.90 -18.43 -12.58
N GLU A 206 21.46 -17.93 -11.44
CA GLU A 206 20.28 -17.10 -11.30
C GLU A 206 20.54 -15.95 -10.35
N VAL A 207 20.03 -14.77 -10.68
CA VAL A 207 19.96 -13.62 -9.78
C VAL A 207 18.49 -13.27 -9.62
N GLY A 208 17.92 -13.56 -8.45
CA GLY A 208 16.47 -13.45 -8.25
C GLY A 208 16.05 -13.44 -6.79
N PRO A 209 14.74 -13.22 -6.53
CA PRO A 209 14.22 -13.16 -5.17
C PRO A 209 14.21 -14.55 -4.51
N VAL A 210 14.51 -14.54 -3.22
CA VAL A 210 14.56 -15.70 -2.32
C VAL A 210 13.77 -15.39 -1.06
N PHE A 211 12.95 -16.34 -0.60
CA PHE A 211 11.99 -16.13 0.48
C PHE A 211 12.29 -16.99 1.72
N ARG A 212 12.26 -16.38 2.91
CA ARG A 212 12.39 -17.09 4.18
C ARG A 212 11.21 -16.70 5.06
N ALA A 213 10.36 -17.66 5.42
CA ALA A 213 9.16 -17.37 6.22
C ALA A 213 9.38 -17.54 7.73
N GLU A 214 10.62 -17.66 8.18
CA GLU A 214 10.96 -17.72 9.60
C GLU A 214 10.63 -16.40 10.29
N ASN A 215 9.99 -16.44 11.45
CA ASN A 215 9.67 -15.24 12.23
C ASN A 215 10.90 -14.74 13.02
N SER A 216 11.95 -14.39 12.28
CA SER A 216 13.23 -13.94 12.82
C SER A 216 13.45 -12.47 12.51
N ASN A 217 13.32 -11.60 13.52
CA ASN A 217 13.51 -10.16 13.37
C ASN A 217 14.86 -9.72 13.95
N THR A 218 15.95 -10.09 13.28
CA THR A 218 17.33 -9.75 13.70
C THR A 218 17.93 -8.68 12.76
N LYS A 219 19.21 -8.32 12.96
CA LYS A 219 19.97 -7.46 12.04
C LYS A 219 20.55 -8.22 10.84
N ARG A 220 20.34 -9.54 10.76
CA ARG A 220 20.96 -10.43 9.77
C ARG A 220 19.96 -11.10 8.83
N HIS A 221 18.68 -11.05 9.17
CA HIS A 221 17.62 -11.77 8.45
C HIS A 221 16.67 -10.80 7.76
N LEU A 222 16.28 -11.20 6.54
CA LEU A 222 15.18 -10.63 5.75
C LEU A 222 14.24 -11.78 5.39
N THR A 223 12.96 -11.48 5.21
CA THR A 223 11.97 -12.46 4.73
C THR A 223 11.95 -12.60 3.21
N GLU A 224 12.46 -11.57 2.52
CA GLU A 224 12.69 -11.54 1.07
C GLU A 224 14.04 -10.86 0.82
N TYR A 225 14.89 -11.52 0.05
CA TYR A 225 16.23 -11.02 -0.31
C TYR A 225 16.61 -11.48 -1.72
N THR A 226 17.71 -10.95 -2.26
CA THR A 226 18.20 -11.31 -3.59
C THR A 226 19.27 -12.39 -3.49
N GLY A 227 19.01 -13.56 -4.05
CA GLY A 227 19.97 -14.65 -4.19
C GLY A 227 20.85 -14.45 -5.43
N LEU A 228 22.14 -14.75 -5.29
CA LEU A 228 23.08 -15.01 -6.39
C LEU A 228 23.40 -16.50 -6.34
N ASP A 229 22.72 -17.27 -7.18
CA ASP A 229 22.78 -18.72 -7.17
C ASP A 229 23.54 -19.24 -8.38
N LEU A 230 24.36 -20.27 -8.19
CA LEU A 230 24.99 -21.00 -9.27
C LEU A 230 24.95 -22.51 -9.01
N GLU A 231 24.94 -23.29 -10.07
CA GLU A 231 25.08 -24.76 -10.07
C GLU A 231 25.85 -25.18 -11.32
N MET A 232 26.67 -26.22 -11.21
CA MET A 232 27.51 -26.69 -12.31
C MET A 232 27.80 -28.19 -12.21
N GLY A 233 28.02 -28.83 -13.36
CA GLY A 233 28.56 -30.17 -13.43
C GLY A 233 29.97 -30.25 -12.86
N ILE A 234 30.29 -31.36 -12.20
CA ILE A 234 31.58 -31.66 -11.58
C ILE A 234 32.29 -32.72 -12.41
N GLN A 235 33.57 -32.50 -12.74
CA GLN A 235 34.35 -33.45 -13.52
C GLN A 235 35.07 -34.48 -12.63
N ARG A 236 35.64 -34.04 -11.51
CA ARG A 236 36.46 -34.87 -10.61
C ARG A 236 36.00 -34.76 -9.17
N GLU A 237 35.94 -33.54 -8.65
CA GLU A 237 35.68 -33.30 -7.22
C GLU A 237 34.96 -31.98 -6.95
N TYR A 238 34.25 -31.91 -5.82
CA TYR A 238 33.43 -30.74 -5.47
C TYR A 238 34.24 -29.48 -5.18
N HIS A 239 35.55 -29.59 -4.93
CA HIS A 239 36.45 -28.45 -4.83
C HIS A 239 36.45 -27.59 -6.10
N GLU A 240 36.10 -28.16 -7.27
CA GLU A 240 35.88 -27.37 -8.48
C GLU A 240 34.83 -26.27 -8.25
N VAL A 241 33.70 -26.61 -7.62
CA VAL A 241 32.64 -25.64 -7.26
C VAL A 241 33.17 -24.61 -6.27
N MET A 242 33.88 -25.06 -5.24
CA MET A 242 34.48 -24.17 -4.23
C MET A 242 35.41 -23.14 -4.87
N LEU A 243 36.27 -23.56 -5.80
CA LEU A 243 37.20 -22.68 -6.53
C LEU A 243 36.47 -21.69 -7.43
N VAL A 244 35.35 -22.09 -8.07
CA VAL A 244 34.51 -21.16 -8.84
C VAL A 244 33.95 -20.08 -7.93
N VAL A 245 33.31 -20.46 -6.82
CA VAL A 245 32.71 -19.50 -5.88
C VAL A 245 33.77 -18.58 -5.28
N ASP A 246 34.92 -19.12 -4.90
CA ASP A 246 36.07 -18.36 -4.38
C ASP A 246 36.57 -17.31 -5.38
N SER A 247 36.74 -17.72 -6.64
CA SER A 247 37.17 -16.82 -7.71
C SER A 247 36.16 -15.70 -7.96
N VAL A 248 34.86 -16.00 -7.95
CA VAL A 248 33.79 -15.01 -8.12
C VAL A 248 33.79 -14.00 -6.97
N LEU A 249 33.88 -14.45 -5.72
CA LEU A 249 33.90 -13.57 -4.55
C LEU A 249 35.12 -12.66 -4.54
N LYS A 250 36.31 -13.19 -4.84
CA LYS A 250 37.54 -12.37 -4.97
C LYS A 250 37.43 -11.35 -6.10
N ALA A 251 36.80 -11.70 -7.21
CA ALA A 251 36.55 -10.74 -8.29
C ALA A 251 35.65 -9.61 -7.83
N ILE A 252 34.58 -9.92 -7.08
CA ILE A 252 33.71 -8.92 -6.45
C ILE A 252 34.52 -8.01 -5.52
N PHE A 253 35.36 -8.58 -4.63
CA PHE A 253 36.17 -7.77 -3.70
C PHE A 253 37.12 -6.82 -4.46
N ARG A 254 37.81 -7.33 -5.49
CA ARG A 254 38.69 -6.52 -6.35
C ARG A 254 37.95 -5.39 -7.04
N GLU A 255 36.76 -5.65 -7.58
CA GLU A 255 35.94 -4.65 -8.27
C GLU A 255 35.40 -3.58 -7.31
N VAL A 256 34.96 -3.98 -6.12
CA VAL A 256 34.45 -3.04 -5.10
C VAL A 256 35.57 -2.13 -4.60
N TYR A 257 36.69 -2.69 -4.12
CA TYR A 257 37.79 -1.89 -3.56
C TYR A 257 38.63 -1.19 -4.64
N GLY A 258 38.61 -1.68 -5.88
CA GLY A 258 39.30 -1.06 -7.02
C GLY A 258 38.48 0.03 -7.71
N LYS A 259 37.28 -0.28 -8.20
CA LYS A 259 36.46 0.64 -9.02
C LYS A 259 35.50 1.52 -8.23
N ARG A 260 35.14 1.13 -7.00
CA ARG A 260 34.17 1.85 -6.14
C ARG A 260 34.82 2.42 -4.88
N ARG A 261 36.11 2.77 -4.94
CA ARG A 261 36.85 3.31 -3.78
C ARG A 261 36.16 4.53 -3.16
N ARG A 262 35.70 5.46 -3.98
CA ARG A 262 35.02 6.68 -3.53
C ARG A 262 33.76 6.33 -2.72
N GLU A 263 32.93 5.44 -3.24
CA GLU A 263 31.73 4.96 -2.54
C GLU A 263 32.08 4.22 -1.24
N VAL A 264 33.13 3.40 -1.23
CA VAL A 264 33.60 2.70 -0.03
C VAL A 264 33.98 3.71 1.08
N GLU A 265 34.71 4.77 0.75
CA GLU A 265 35.07 5.81 1.74
C GLU A 265 33.85 6.52 2.34
N VAL A 266 32.86 6.84 1.51
CA VAL A 266 31.60 7.46 1.97
C VAL A 266 30.90 6.54 2.97
N VAL A 267 30.84 5.24 2.68
CA VAL A 267 30.24 4.25 3.58
C VAL A 267 31.05 4.11 4.87
N LYS A 268 32.37 4.01 4.79
CA LYS A 268 33.24 3.92 5.99
C LYS A 268 33.05 5.10 6.92
N ARG A 269 32.98 6.32 6.37
CA ARG A 269 32.72 7.55 7.14
C ARG A 269 31.38 7.51 7.84
N GLN A 270 30.32 7.03 7.18
CA GLN A 270 28.98 7.02 7.78
C GLN A 270 28.80 5.94 8.86
N PHE A 271 29.33 4.75 8.61
CA PHE A 271 29.09 3.57 9.46
C PHE A 271 30.22 3.31 10.47
N GLY A 272 31.25 4.16 10.54
CA GLY A 272 32.36 4.02 11.48
C GLY A 272 33.24 2.80 11.20
N VAL A 273 33.32 2.36 9.95
CA VAL A 273 34.05 1.15 9.56
C VAL A 273 35.53 1.50 9.37
N GLY A 274 36.38 1.06 10.29
CA GLY A 274 37.80 1.44 10.32
C GLY A 274 38.66 0.79 9.23
N GLU A 275 38.45 -0.49 8.94
CA GLU A 275 39.34 -1.28 8.08
C GLU A 275 38.63 -1.83 6.84
N ASP A 276 39.37 -1.86 5.72
CA ASP A 276 38.94 -2.56 4.52
C ASP A 276 38.89 -4.08 4.77
N LEU A 277 38.18 -4.81 3.92
CA LEU A 277 38.17 -6.27 3.97
C LEU A 277 39.54 -6.79 3.54
N VAL A 278 40.14 -7.68 4.33
CA VAL A 278 41.40 -8.34 4.00
C VAL A 278 41.12 -9.75 3.50
N TRP A 279 41.60 -10.08 2.30
CA TRP A 279 41.58 -11.45 1.76
C TRP A 279 42.95 -11.83 1.20
N LYS A 280 43.23 -13.13 1.13
CA LYS A 280 44.48 -13.68 0.58
C LYS A 280 44.29 -14.20 -0.84
N GLU A 281 45.35 -14.14 -1.64
CA GLU A 281 45.35 -14.72 -2.99
C GLU A 281 45.12 -16.23 -2.94
N LYS A 282 45.84 -16.94 -2.07
CA LYS A 282 45.50 -18.32 -1.68
C LYS A 282 44.56 -18.27 -0.48
N THR A 283 43.30 -18.64 -0.69
CA THR A 283 42.28 -18.64 0.37
C THR A 283 42.66 -19.64 1.44
N VAL A 284 42.42 -19.25 2.70
CA VAL A 284 42.54 -20.17 3.82
C VAL A 284 41.35 -21.11 3.78
N VAL A 285 41.61 -22.39 3.57
CA VAL A 285 40.63 -23.48 3.62
C VAL A 285 41.01 -24.36 4.80
N MET A 286 40.05 -24.68 5.66
CA MET A 286 40.25 -25.60 6.78
C MET A 286 39.04 -26.50 6.97
N ALA A 287 39.27 -27.70 7.49
CA ALA A 287 38.18 -28.60 7.82
C ALA A 287 37.35 -28.02 8.99
N PHE A 288 36.05 -28.28 8.97
CA PHE A 288 35.10 -27.92 10.03
C PHE A 288 35.62 -28.37 11.41
N ALA A 289 36.14 -29.60 11.48
CA ALA A 289 36.72 -30.16 12.70
C ALA A 289 37.93 -29.37 13.23
N ASP A 290 38.76 -28.80 12.34
CA ASP A 290 39.87 -27.95 12.75
C ASP A 290 39.37 -26.58 13.26
N GLY A 291 38.31 -26.04 12.65
CA GLY A 291 37.64 -24.83 13.14
C GLY A 291 37.04 -25.02 14.54
N ILE A 292 36.38 -26.16 14.78
CA ILE A 292 35.89 -26.55 16.10
C ILE A 292 37.05 -26.69 17.09
N GLN A 293 38.15 -27.32 16.69
CA GLN A 293 39.32 -27.46 17.55
C GLN A 293 39.93 -26.10 17.91
N MET A 294 39.99 -25.15 16.97
CA MET A 294 40.44 -23.78 17.26
C MET A 294 39.58 -23.10 18.35
N LEU A 295 38.26 -23.31 18.33
CA LEU A 295 37.37 -22.79 19.36
C LEU A 295 37.56 -23.48 20.71
N ILE A 296 37.78 -24.80 20.71
CA ILE A 296 38.08 -25.57 21.92
C ILE A 296 39.40 -25.10 22.54
N ASP A 297 40.44 -24.91 21.72
CA ASP A 297 41.76 -24.45 22.15
C ASP A 297 41.74 -23.01 22.71
N ASP A 298 40.85 -22.17 22.18
CA ASP A 298 40.56 -20.82 22.71
C ASP A 298 39.77 -20.84 24.03
N GLY A 299 39.22 -21.98 24.43
CA GLY A 299 38.37 -22.12 25.61
C GLY A 299 36.96 -21.57 25.41
N TRP A 300 36.49 -21.44 24.16
CA TRP A 300 35.14 -20.96 23.86
C TRP A 300 34.09 -21.97 24.34
N VAL A 301 33.03 -21.45 24.97
CA VAL A 301 31.87 -22.22 25.41
C VAL A 301 30.58 -21.48 25.04
N ASP A 302 29.51 -22.24 24.88
CA ASP A 302 28.17 -21.70 24.68
C ASP A 302 27.59 -21.06 25.96
N ASP A 303 26.37 -20.53 25.87
CA ASP A 303 25.67 -19.90 27.01
C ASP A 303 25.40 -20.88 28.19
N SER A 304 25.50 -22.18 27.95
CA SER A 304 25.37 -23.24 28.96
C SER A 304 26.71 -23.71 29.51
N GLY A 305 27.82 -23.08 29.12
CA GLY A 305 29.17 -23.45 29.53
C GLY A 305 29.69 -24.72 28.87
N LYS A 306 29.09 -25.18 27.76
CA LYS A 306 29.52 -26.37 27.02
C LYS A 306 30.43 -26.00 25.85
N PRO A 307 31.47 -26.80 25.56
CA PRO A 307 32.30 -26.60 24.38
C PRO A 307 31.50 -26.88 23.10
N PRO A 308 31.97 -26.38 21.94
CA PRO A 308 31.29 -26.59 20.67
C PRO A 308 31.34 -28.08 20.29
N ARG A 309 30.21 -28.57 19.78
CA ARG A 309 30.07 -29.98 19.37
C ARG A 309 30.65 -30.20 17.97
N LYS A 310 31.27 -31.36 17.77
CA LYS A 310 31.90 -31.74 16.48
C LYS A 310 30.89 -32.22 15.44
N ASP A 311 29.66 -32.49 15.86
CA ASP A 311 28.57 -33.08 15.06
C ASP A 311 27.36 -32.15 14.91
N GLU A 312 27.47 -30.89 15.34
CA GLU A 312 26.44 -29.88 15.21
C GLU A 312 26.99 -28.67 14.48
N ASP A 313 26.09 -27.87 13.92
CA ASP A 313 26.47 -26.63 13.25
C ASP A 313 26.96 -25.55 14.24
N LEU A 314 27.69 -24.56 13.73
CA LEU A 314 28.21 -23.47 14.54
C LEU A 314 27.10 -22.50 14.95
N SER A 315 27.02 -22.18 16.24
CA SER A 315 26.22 -21.03 16.68
C SER A 315 26.80 -19.73 16.13
N THR A 316 25.96 -18.72 15.93
CA THR A 316 26.39 -17.38 15.49
C THR A 316 27.54 -16.78 16.31
N ARG A 317 27.58 -17.02 17.64
CA ARG A 317 28.67 -16.53 18.49
C ARG A 317 29.97 -17.29 18.25
N ALA A 318 29.87 -18.59 17.97
CA ALA A 318 31.00 -19.42 17.61
C ALA A 318 31.59 -19.03 16.25
N GLU A 319 30.73 -18.74 15.24
CA GLU A 319 31.17 -18.26 13.93
C GLU A 319 32.01 -16.97 14.06
N ILE A 320 31.51 -15.99 14.82
CA ILE A 320 32.19 -14.70 15.02
C ILE A 320 33.54 -14.93 15.68
N ARG A 321 33.57 -15.71 16.78
CA ARG A 321 34.81 -15.97 17.50
C ARG A 321 35.83 -16.72 16.63
N LEU A 322 35.37 -17.72 15.87
CA LEU A 322 36.23 -18.44 14.93
C LEU A 322 36.81 -17.48 13.87
N GLY A 323 36.01 -16.56 13.36
CA GLY A 323 36.48 -15.51 12.44
C GLY A 323 37.56 -14.61 13.05
N GLU A 324 37.43 -14.23 14.32
CA GLU A 324 38.46 -13.49 15.07
C GLU A 324 39.77 -14.30 15.16
N LEU A 325 39.68 -15.58 15.55
CA LEU A 325 40.84 -16.47 15.64
C LEU A 325 41.51 -16.68 14.28
N VAL A 326 40.72 -16.81 13.20
CA VAL A 326 41.24 -16.89 11.83
C VAL A 326 41.93 -15.59 11.43
N LYS A 327 41.35 -14.42 11.76
CA LYS A 327 41.98 -13.12 11.51
C LYS A 327 43.28 -12.98 12.30
N GLU A 328 43.33 -13.40 13.56
CA GLU A 328 44.52 -13.33 14.41
C GLU A 328 45.64 -14.23 13.86
N LYS A 329 45.33 -15.49 13.56
CA LYS A 329 46.30 -16.51 13.12
C LYS A 329 46.73 -16.34 11.66
N TYR A 330 45.76 -16.13 10.77
CA TYR A 330 46.00 -16.14 9.32
C TYR A 330 45.91 -14.76 8.67
N LYS A 331 45.60 -13.69 9.41
CA LYS A 331 45.55 -12.30 8.89
C LYS A 331 44.63 -12.15 7.68
N THR A 332 43.42 -12.73 7.74
CA THR A 332 42.39 -12.64 6.70
C THR A 332 41.01 -12.52 7.33
N ASP A 333 40.12 -11.72 6.72
CA ASP A 333 38.69 -11.65 7.06
C ASP A 333 37.86 -12.65 6.24
N TYR A 334 38.48 -13.30 5.25
CA TYR A 334 37.84 -14.20 4.29
C TYR A 334 38.49 -15.60 4.31
N TYR A 335 37.68 -16.64 4.52
CA TYR A 335 38.12 -18.03 4.60
C TYR A 335 36.98 -19.01 4.29
N ILE A 336 37.33 -20.28 4.10
CA ILE A 336 36.40 -21.37 3.80
C ILE A 336 36.53 -22.45 4.87
N LEU A 337 35.38 -22.87 5.43
CA LEU A 337 35.27 -24.11 6.21
C LEU A 337 34.77 -25.20 5.30
N ASP A 338 35.40 -26.36 5.36
CA ASP A 338 35.11 -27.50 4.49
C ASP A 338 34.74 -28.73 5.30
N LEU A 339 34.10 -29.73 4.68
CA LEU A 339 33.81 -31.03 5.28
C LEU A 339 32.89 -30.98 6.51
N PHE A 340 31.71 -30.38 6.35
CA PHE A 340 30.73 -30.29 7.43
C PHE A 340 30.09 -31.66 7.77
N PRO A 341 29.64 -31.84 9.03
CA PRO A 341 28.92 -33.04 9.44
C PRO A 341 27.56 -33.15 8.73
N LYS A 342 27.12 -34.38 8.44
CA LYS A 342 25.85 -34.64 7.72
C LYS A 342 24.62 -34.07 8.42
N SER A 343 24.60 -34.08 9.75
CA SER A 343 23.53 -33.53 10.60
C SER A 343 23.27 -32.04 10.39
N ALA A 344 24.28 -31.27 9.96
CA ALA A 344 24.17 -29.84 9.72
C ALA A 344 23.70 -29.50 8.30
N ARG A 345 23.49 -30.50 7.42
CA ARG A 345 23.32 -30.28 5.98
C ARG A 345 21.98 -30.76 5.44
N PRO A 346 21.44 -30.12 4.38
CA PRO A 346 20.19 -30.56 3.75
C PRO A 346 20.30 -31.95 3.11
N PHE A 347 19.14 -32.59 2.93
CA PHE A 347 19.02 -33.95 2.39
C PHE A 347 19.71 -34.19 1.04
N TYR A 348 19.80 -33.17 0.18
CA TYR A 348 20.40 -33.28 -1.14
C TYR A 348 21.94 -33.23 -1.12
N THR A 349 22.57 -33.10 0.05
CA THR A 349 24.03 -32.98 0.18
C THR A 349 24.72 -34.33 0.06
N MET A 350 25.76 -34.43 -0.78
CA MET A 350 26.53 -35.66 -0.98
C MET A 350 27.33 -36.03 0.29
N PRO A 351 27.13 -37.23 0.87
CA PRO A 351 27.99 -37.74 1.93
C PRO A 351 29.41 -38.02 1.43
N ALA A 352 30.41 -37.79 2.28
CA ALA A 352 31.79 -38.16 1.98
C ALA A 352 31.95 -39.69 2.01
N SER A 353 32.65 -40.26 1.02
CA SER A 353 32.86 -41.70 0.95
C SER A 353 33.73 -42.21 2.12
N PRO A 354 33.61 -43.49 2.55
CA PRO A 354 34.47 -44.05 3.60
C PRO A 354 35.98 -43.98 3.27
N SER A 355 36.31 -44.10 1.98
CA SER A 355 37.70 -43.95 1.50
C SER A 355 38.18 -42.50 1.61
N THR A 356 37.31 -41.54 1.28
CA THR A 356 37.56 -40.10 1.42
C THR A 356 37.74 -39.74 2.89
N GLN A 357 36.87 -40.23 3.79
CA GLN A 357 36.99 -40.00 5.22
C GLN A 357 38.30 -40.54 5.78
N SER A 358 38.70 -41.77 5.42
CA SER A 358 39.99 -42.34 5.84
C SER A 358 41.19 -41.49 5.40
N HIS A 359 41.17 -40.97 4.16
CA HIS A 359 42.23 -40.09 3.66
C HIS A 359 42.22 -38.72 4.37
N LEU A 360 41.04 -38.16 4.63
CA LEU A 360 40.88 -36.88 5.31
C LEU A 360 41.30 -36.94 6.78
N SER A 361 41.00 -38.03 7.50
CA SER A 361 41.50 -38.23 8.88
C SER A 361 43.03 -38.26 8.95
N ALA A 362 43.73 -38.62 7.86
CA ALA A 362 45.20 -38.57 7.80
C ALA A 362 45.75 -37.16 7.55
N LEU A 363 45.02 -36.32 6.79
CA LEU A 363 45.40 -34.94 6.50
C LEU A 363 44.98 -33.96 7.61
N HIS A 364 43.85 -34.25 8.25
CA HIS A 364 43.22 -33.45 9.29
C HIS A 364 43.00 -34.35 10.52
N PRO A 365 43.97 -34.41 11.44
CA PRO A 365 43.95 -35.35 12.57
C PRO A 365 42.75 -35.14 13.52
N ASN A 366 42.11 -33.97 13.46
CA ASN A 366 40.91 -33.65 14.24
C ASN A 366 39.61 -34.14 13.59
N SER A 367 39.64 -34.55 12.32
CA SER A 367 38.47 -35.03 11.58
C SER A 367 37.95 -36.34 12.16
N PRO A 368 36.64 -36.53 12.25
CA PRO A 368 36.08 -37.76 12.80
C PRO A 368 36.47 -38.98 11.96
N ALA A 369 36.85 -40.06 12.66
CA ALA A 369 37.14 -41.34 12.04
C ALA A 369 35.88 -41.96 11.43
N PRO A 370 35.99 -42.79 10.37
CA PRO A 370 34.85 -43.53 9.83
C PRO A 370 34.15 -44.35 10.93
N GLY A 371 32.86 -44.06 11.18
CA GLY A 371 32.08 -44.73 12.25
C GLY A 371 32.32 -44.21 13.67
N GLY A 372 33.03 -43.09 13.84
CA GLY A 372 33.23 -42.41 15.12
C GLY A 372 32.00 -41.63 15.63
N PRO A 373 32.07 -41.07 16.85
CA PRO A 373 30.93 -40.45 17.53
C PRO A 373 30.38 -39.18 16.85
N CYS A 374 31.07 -38.58 15.88
CA CYS A 374 30.66 -37.32 15.24
C CYS A 374 29.86 -37.49 13.93
N GLY A 375 29.48 -38.72 13.56
CA GLY A 375 28.68 -38.99 12.37
C GLY A 375 29.44 -38.84 11.03
N PRO A 376 28.81 -39.16 9.90
CA PRO A 376 29.44 -39.07 8.58
C PRO A 376 29.63 -37.61 8.13
N LEU A 377 30.77 -37.32 7.50
CA LEU A 377 31.06 -36.02 6.86
C LEU A 377 30.37 -35.90 5.49
N THR A 378 30.35 -34.68 4.94
CA THR A 378 29.77 -34.37 3.63
C THR A 378 30.75 -33.62 2.73
N HIS A 379 30.52 -33.68 1.42
CA HIS A 379 31.20 -32.86 0.41
C HIS A 379 30.56 -31.47 0.34
N SER A 380 30.62 -30.72 1.44
CA SER A 380 30.05 -29.38 1.56
C SER A 380 30.99 -28.43 2.28
N PHE A 381 30.84 -27.14 1.98
CA PHE A 381 31.68 -26.07 2.51
C PHE A 381 30.85 -24.81 2.75
N ASP A 382 31.30 -24.01 3.71
CA ASP A 382 30.78 -22.67 3.96
C ASP A 382 31.89 -21.65 3.79
N ILE A 383 31.53 -20.49 3.26
CA ILE A 383 32.44 -19.38 3.09
C ILE A 383 32.07 -18.26 4.04
N PHE A 384 33.07 -17.72 4.72
CA PHE A 384 32.91 -16.73 5.77
C PHE A 384 33.56 -15.40 5.38
N VAL A 385 32.88 -14.31 5.74
CA VAL A 385 33.41 -12.94 5.68
C VAL A 385 33.22 -12.31 7.06
N ARG A 386 34.30 -11.85 7.68
CA ARG A 386 34.31 -11.25 9.03
C ARG A 386 33.60 -12.12 10.08
N GLY A 387 33.91 -13.43 10.06
CA GLY A 387 33.36 -14.40 11.02
C GLY A 387 31.87 -14.66 10.89
N GLN A 388 31.27 -14.40 9.72
CA GLN A 388 29.87 -14.70 9.46
C GLN A 388 29.73 -15.39 8.11
N GLU A 389 28.93 -16.44 8.05
CA GLU A 389 28.65 -17.17 6.82
C GLU A 389 28.02 -16.24 5.77
N ILE A 390 28.48 -16.32 4.52
CA ILE A 390 27.87 -15.64 3.36
C ILE A 390 27.30 -16.60 2.33
N THR A 391 27.76 -17.86 2.32
CA THR A 391 27.27 -18.88 1.41
C THR A 391 27.59 -20.28 1.93
N THR A 392 26.63 -21.17 1.74
CA THR A 392 26.79 -22.62 1.84
C THR A 392 26.84 -23.20 0.42
N GLY A 393 27.82 -24.07 0.16
CA GLY A 393 27.99 -24.76 -1.11
C GLY A 393 28.38 -26.23 -0.95
N GLY A 394 28.34 -26.98 -2.04
CA GLY A 394 28.75 -28.39 -2.01
C GLY A 394 28.25 -29.21 -3.18
N GLN A 395 28.64 -30.48 -3.18
CA GLN A 395 28.17 -31.48 -4.13
C GLN A 395 26.78 -31.98 -3.76
N ARG A 396 25.94 -32.18 -4.78
CA ARG A 396 24.61 -32.72 -4.64
C ARG A 396 24.59 -34.22 -4.94
N ILE A 397 23.63 -34.92 -4.34
CA ILE A 397 23.33 -36.30 -4.68
C ILE A 397 22.71 -36.32 -6.08
N HIS A 398 23.38 -36.97 -7.03
CA HIS A 398 22.97 -37.02 -8.45
C HIS A 398 22.34 -38.37 -8.85
N THR A 399 22.38 -39.39 -7.98
CA THR A 399 21.76 -40.69 -8.27
C THR A 399 20.40 -40.81 -7.59
N TYR A 400 19.39 -41.21 -8.36
CA TYR A 400 18.02 -41.32 -7.86
C TYR A 400 17.86 -42.20 -6.61
N PRO A 401 18.44 -43.42 -6.52
CA PRO A 401 18.29 -44.24 -5.32
C PRO A 401 18.89 -43.58 -4.06
N ALA A 402 20.09 -43.01 -4.15
CA ALA A 402 20.73 -42.38 -3.00
C ALA A 402 19.99 -41.11 -2.55
N LEU A 403 19.37 -40.38 -3.49
CA LEU A 403 18.55 -39.22 -3.17
C LEU A 403 17.30 -39.63 -2.40
N LEU A 404 16.61 -40.71 -2.81
CA LEU A 404 15.47 -41.26 -2.08
C LEU A 404 15.86 -41.73 -0.68
N ASP A 405 16.97 -42.44 -0.54
CA ASP A 405 17.47 -42.91 0.77
C ASP A 405 17.77 -41.71 1.69
N SER A 406 18.35 -40.64 1.14
CA SER A 406 18.63 -39.43 1.89
C SER A 406 17.34 -38.67 2.27
N MET A 407 16.36 -38.59 1.37
CA MET A 407 15.05 -37.99 1.67
C MET A 407 14.34 -38.74 2.79
N ALA A 408 14.34 -40.08 2.74
CA ALA A 408 13.77 -40.91 3.79
C ALA A 408 14.47 -40.70 5.14
N ALA A 409 15.80 -40.55 5.14
CA ALA A 409 16.59 -40.29 6.34
C ALA A 409 16.36 -38.89 6.96
N HIS A 410 15.79 -37.94 6.20
CA HIS A 410 15.47 -36.59 6.65
C HIS A 410 13.94 -36.35 6.80
N ASP A 411 13.14 -37.43 6.80
CA ASP A 411 11.68 -37.38 6.89
C ASP A 411 11.01 -36.52 5.79
N ILE A 412 11.60 -36.51 4.59
CA ILE A 412 11.11 -35.73 3.44
C ILE A 412 10.25 -36.61 2.54
N SER A 413 9.01 -36.17 2.32
CA SER A 413 8.12 -36.84 1.38
C SER A 413 8.50 -36.55 -0.07
N ALA A 414 8.47 -37.57 -0.92
CA ALA A 414 8.59 -37.41 -2.37
C ALA A 414 7.36 -36.70 -3.01
N ARG A 415 6.26 -36.60 -2.26
CA ARG A 415 5.02 -35.97 -2.74
C ARG A 415 5.22 -34.48 -2.98
N GLY A 416 4.91 -34.00 -4.18
CA GLY A 416 5.12 -32.60 -4.59
C GLY A 416 6.54 -32.30 -5.09
N LEU A 417 7.42 -33.31 -5.14
CA LEU A 417 8.78 -33.24 -5.68
C LEU A 417 8.96 -34.15 -6.91
N GLU A 418 7.88 -34.62 -7.53
CA GLU A 418 7.91 -35.57 -8.63
C GLU A 418 8.73 -35.04 -9.82
N GLU A 419 8.50 -33.79 -10.21
CA GLU A 419 9.24 -33.13 -11.30
C GLU A 419 10.75 -33.01 -10.99
N TYR A 420 11.09 -32.70 -9.73
CA TYR A 420 12.48 -32.63 -9.29
C TYR A 420 13.15 -34.00 -9.38
N LEU A 421 12.46 -35.04 -8.91
CA LEU A 421 12.96 -36.42 -8.88
C LEU A 421 13.10 -37.03 -10.28
N ASP A 422 12.23 -36.68 -11.21
CA ASP A 422 12.26 -37.19 -12.58
C ASP A 422 13.57 -36.85 -13.30
N GLY A 423 14.13 -35.66 -13.06
CA GLY A 423 15.46 -35.29 -13.58
C GLY A 423 16.56 -36.29 -13.18
N PHE A 424 16.54 -36.79 -11.96
CA PHE A 424 17.52 -37.79 -11.49
C PHE A 424 17.22 -39.21 -11.97
N LYS A 425 15.95 -39.53 -12.26
CA LYS A 425 15.56 -40.82 -12.88
C LYS A 425 16.04 -40.92 -14.32
N TRP A 426 16.01 -39.80 -15.05
CA TRP A 426 16.45 -39.72 -16.45
C TRP A 426 17.97 -39.62 -16.60
N GLY A 427 18.67 -39.37 -15.48
CA GLY A 427 20.11 -39.32 -15.39
C GLY A 427 20.58 -37.89 -15.17
N ALA A 428 21.16 -37.63 -13.99
CA ALA A 428 21.82 -36.37 -13.68
C ALA A 428 23.34 -36.60 -13.55
N PRO A 429 24.19 -35.74 -14.15
CA PRO A 429 25.63 -35.84 -13.96
C PRO A 429 25.99 -35.46 -12.51
N PRO A 430 27.18 -35.84 -11.99
CA PRO A 430 27.70 -35.26 -10.75
C PRO A 430 27.71 -33.74 -10.85
N HIS A 431 27.17 -33.06 -9.84
CA HIS A 431 27.05 -31.61 -9.86
C HIS A 431 27.08 -31.02 -8.45
N GLY A 432 27.31 -29.71 -8.39
CA GLY A 432 27.31 -28.95 -7.15
C GLY A 432 27.15 -27.47 -7.41
N GLY A 433 26.91 -26.72 -6.34
CA GLY A 433 26.62 -25.30 -6.46
C GLY A 433 26.67 -24.59 -5.13
N ALA A 434 26.30 -23.31 -5.16
CA ALA A 434 26.23 -22.44 -4.00
C ALA A 434 25.16 -21.37 -4.21
N GLY A 435 24.69 -20.78 -3.11
CA GLY A 435 23.79 -19.62 -3.11
C GLY A 435 24.36 -18.54 -2.20
N ILE A 436 24.43 -17.30 -2.69
CA ILE A 436 24.98 -16.16 -1.96
C ILE A 436 23.85 -15.13 -1.76
N GLY A 437 23.60 -14.70 -0.52
CA GLY A 437 22.68 -13.60 -0.25
C GLY A 437 23.33 -12.25 -0.58
N LEU A 438 22.84 -11.54 -1.60
CA LEU A 438 23.44 -10.28 -2.06
C LEU A 438 23.49 -9.22 -0.95
N GLU A 439 22.39 -9.00 -0.25
CA GLU A 439 22.28 -8.01 0.82
C GLU A 439 23.20 -8.35 1.99
N ARG A 440 23.37 -9.65 2.29
CA ARG A 440 24.28 -10.14 3.33
C ARG A 440 25.74 -9.96 2.93
N LEU A 441 26.09 -10.23 1.68
CA LEU A 441 27.41 -9.96 1.13
C LEU A 441 27.75 -8.47 1.22
N VAL A 442 26.83 -7.59 0.79
CA VAL A 442 26.97 -6.13 0.90
C VAL A 442 27.19 -5.72 2.36
N MET A 443 26.36 -6.22 3.28
CA MET A 443 26.45 -5.91 4.71
C MET A 443 27.82 -6.23 5.28
N LEU A 444 28.37 -7.42 4.98
CA LEU A 444 29.62 -7.90 5.58
C LEU A 444 30.87 -7.32 4.92
N VAL A 445 30.87 -7.17 3.59
CA VAL A 445 31.98 -6.53 2.88
C VAL A 445 32.13 -5.06 3.31
N LEU A 446 31.01 -4.34 3.44
CA LEU A 446 31.02 -2.92 3.79
C LEU A 446 30.92 -2.63 5.30
N GLY A 447 30.68 -3.64 6.14
CA GLY A 447 30.57 -3.46 7.59
C GLY A 447 29.34 -2.68 8.05
N LEU A 448 28.19 -2.82 7.39
CA LEU A 448 26.99 -2.00 7.63
C LEU A 448 26.30 -2.27 8.98
N GLY A 449 26.57 -3.40 9.63
CA GLY A 449 26.01 -3.81 10.92
C GLY A 449 24.54 -4.26 10.92
N ASP A 450 23.76 -3.89 9.90
CA ASP A 450 22.38 -4.36 9.69
C ASP A 450 22.10 -4.59 8.19
N VAL A 451 21.57 -5.77 7.86
CA VAL A 451 21.29 -6.21 6.49
C VAL A 451 20.26 -5.32 5.79
N ARG A 452 19.38 -4.65 6.55
CA ARG A 452 18.38 -3.72 6.02
C ARG A 452 19.00 -2.52 5.31
N TYR A 453 20.25 -2.16 5.61
CA TYR A 453 20.97 -1.13 4.85
C TYR A 453 21.38 -1.59 3.46
N GLY A 454 21.65 -2.89 3.30
CA GLY A 454 21.92 -3.52 2.00
C GLY A 454 20.68 -3.78 1.16
N SER A 455 19.46 -3.70 1.71
CA SER A 455 18.21 -3.87 0.94
C SER A 455 17.56 -2.53 0.62
N MET A 456 17.21 -2.27 -0.64
CA MET A 456 16.60 -0.98 -1.01
C MET A 456 15.25 -0.76 -0.32
N TYR A 457 14.42 -1.81 -0.26
CA TYR A 457 13.15 -1.83 0.47
C TYR A 457 13.06 -3.14 1.27
N PRO A 458 13.63 -3.18 2.49
CA PRO A 458 13.71 -4.42 3.25
C PRO A 458 12.32 -4.99 3.55
N ARG A 459 12.26 -6.33 3.59
CA ARG A 459 11.14 -7.11 4.09
C ARG A 459 11.62 -7.96 5.25
N ASP A 460 10.92 -7.85 6.36
CA ASP A 460 11.12 -8.61 7.58
C ASP A 460 9.75 -8.94 8.20
N PRO A 461 9.66 -9.72 9.30
CA PRO A 461 8.36 -10.10 9.88
C PRO A 461 7.50 -8.93 10.38
N ARG A 462 8.05 -7.72 10.49
CA ARG A 462 7.30 -6.50 10.89
C ARG A 462 6.92 -5.62 9.70
N SER A 463 7.37 -6.00 8.51
CA SER A 463 6.99 -5.34 7.26
C SER A 463 5.55 -5.67 6.90
N LEU A 464 4.88 -4.76 6.18
CA LEU A 464 3.46 -4.92 5.81
C LEU A 464 2.55 -5.15 7.04
N PRO A 465 2.59 -4.26 8.05
CA PRO A 465 1.75 -4.42 9.23
C PRO A 465 0.28 -4.48 8.82
N GLU A 466 -0.48 -5.36 9.46
CA GLU A 466 -1.93 -5.36 9.32
C GLU A 466 -2.46 -3.93 9.57
N PRO A 467 -3.37 -3.43 8.72
CA PRO A 467 -4.05 -2.19 9.05
C PRO A 467 -4.68 -2.33 10.45
N PRO A 468 -4.72 -1.25 11.25
CA PRO A 468 -5.37 -1.27 12.55
C PRO A 468 -6.72 -1.99 12.49
N ARG A 469 -6.93 -2.97 13.39
CA ARG A 469 -8.20 -3.70 13.49
C ARG A 469 -9.36 -2.69 13.57
N GLY A 470 -10.34 -2.83 12.67
CA GLY A 470 -11.46 -1.88 12.52
C GLY A 470 -11.37 -0.95 11.31
N LEU A 471 -10.34 -1.06 10.46
CA LEU A 471 -10.27 -0.36 9.16
C LEU A 471 -10.55 -1.27 7.95
N GLU A 472 -10.84 -2.55 8.19
CA GLU A 472 -11.20 -3.49 7.12
C GLU A 472 -12.49 -3.02 6.43
N GLY A 473 -12.40 -2.76 5.12
CA GLY A 473 -13.50 -2.27 4.31
C GLY A 473 -13.54 -0.76 4.13
N VAL A 474 -12.90 0.06 4.97
CA VAL A 474 -12.97 1.54 4.85
C VAL A 474 -12.37 2.01 3.51
N ARG A 475 -13.15 2.74 2.70
CA ARG A 475 -12.76 3.16 1.33
C ARG A 475 -11.72 4.28 1.33
N HIS A 476 -11.84 5.22 2.29
CA HIS A 476 -11.02 6.41 2.48
C HIS A 476 -10.38 6.38 3.85
N VAL A 477 -9.20 5.76 3.96
CA VAL A 477 -8.50 5.58 5.25
C VAL A 477 -8.20 6.93 5.91
N GLU A 478 -7.87 7.94 5.12
CA GLU A 478 -7.66 9.33 5.53
C GLU A 478 -8.89 9.99 6.16
N ALA A 479 -10.09 9.51 5.82
CA ALA A 479 -11.36 9.99 6.35
C ALA A 479 -11.92 9.07 7.45
N SER A 480 -11.11 8.17 8.02
CA SER A 480 -11.55 7.27 9.07
C SER A 480 -11.77 7.98 10.41
N THR A 481 -12.93 7.76 11.03
CA THR A 481 -13.22 8.23 12.40
C THR A 481 -12.60 7.35 13.48
N MET A 482 -12.03 6.19 13.11
CA MET A 482 -11.32 5.27 14.01
C MET A 482 -9.83 5.58 14.13
N GLY A 483 -9.27 6.35 13.20
CA GLY A 483 -7.84 6.68 13.08
C GLY A 483 -7.38 7.93 13.84
N VAL A 484 -8.29 8.77 14.35
CA VAL A 484 -7.97 10.04 15.04
C VAL A 484 -7.31 9.83 16.42
N SER A 485 -7.02 8.58 16.79
CA SER A 485 -6.37 8.18 18.05
C SER A 485 -4.85 8.39 18.11
N ARG A 486 -4.18 8.85 17.03
CA ARG A 486 -2.73 9.17 17.09
C ARG A 486 -2.39 10.63 17.40
N LEU A 487 -3.23 11.58 17.02
CA LEU A 487 -3.05 13.00 17.35
C LEU A 487 -3.78 13.40 18.64
N SER A 488 -4.78 12.63 19.07
CA SER A 488 -5.57 12.90 20.28
C SER A 488 -4.84 12.66 21.60
N GLN A 489 -3.62 12.09 21.59
CA GLN A 489 -2.76 12.07 22.78
C GLN A 489 -2.30 13.48 23.21
N GLN A 490 -2.44 14.51 22.37
CA GLN A 490 -2.02 15.89 22.67
C GLN A 490 -3.13 16.84 23.17
N ARG A 491 -4.39 16.40 23.38
CA ARG A 491 -5.51 17.22 23.91
C ARG A 491 -5.62 18.63 23.31
N LEU A 492 -5.34 18.81 22.03
CA LEU A 492 -5.64 20.02 21.29
C LEU A 492 -6.67 19.66 20.21
N ALA A 493 -7.80 20.38 20.19
CA ALA A 493 -8.81 20.18 19.16
C ALA A 493 -8.18 20.49 17.79
N PRO A 494 -8.27 19.57 16.81
CA PRO A 494 -7.73 19.81 15.48
C PRO A 494 -8.46 21.00 14.80
N PRO A 495 -7.76 21.86 14.04
CA PRO A 495 -8.41 22.96 13.32
C PRO A 495 -9.45 22.41 12.33
N ALA A 496 -10.55 23.12 12.10
CA ALA A 496 -11.66 22.66 11.24
C ALA A 496 -11.24 22.23 9.82
N SER A 497 -10.12 22.78 9.32
CA SER A 497 -9.49 22.41 8.05
C SER A 497 -8.87 21.01 8.03
N SER A 498 -8.77 20.32 9.17
CA SER A 498 -8.21 18.97 9.31
C SER A 498 -9.27 17.89 9.58
N LEU A 499 -10.55 18.26 9.61
CA LEU A 499 -11.65 17.30 9.65
C LEU A 499 -11.86 16.65 8.27
N PRO A 500 -12.19 15.35 8.22
CA PRO A 500 -12.49 14.67 6.97
C PRO A 500 -13.60 15.37 6.16
N PRO A 501 -13.50 15.46 4.82
CA PRO A 501 -14.59 15.94 3.98
C PRO A 501 -15.85 15.08 4.13
N ILE A 502 -17.03 15.71 4.13
CA ILE A 502 -18.33 15.01 4.24
C ILE A 502 -18.51 13.95 3.14
N PRO A 503 -18.20 14.22 1.85
CA PRO A 503 -18.26 13.20 0.81
C PRO A 503 -17.47 11.92 1.13
N SER A 504 -16.23 12.06 1.63
CA SER A 504 -15.39 10.92 1.97
C SER A 504 -15.93 10.16 3.19
N LEU A 505 -16.58 10.87 4.11
CA LEU A 505 -17.29 10.22 5.22
C LEU A 505 -18.53 9.45 4.74
N ILE A 506 -19.27 9.96 3.75
CA ILE A 506 -20.39 9.25 3.12
C ILE A 506 -19.90 7.97 2.44
N ALA A 507 -18.81 8.04 1.68
CA ALA A 507 -18.22 6.86 1.05
C ALA A 507 -17.66 5.83 2.05
N ASN A 508 -17.35 6.25 3.28
CA ASN A 508 -16.89 5.35 4.34
C ASN A 508 -18.01 4.74 5.19
N TYR A 509 -18.97 5.56 5.60
CA TYR A 509 -19.94 5.24 6.65
C TYR A 509 -21.39 5.47 6.24
N GLY A 510 -21.62 6.23 5.16
CA GLY A 510 -22.94 6.73 4.81
C GLY A 510 -23.81 5.78 4.00
N ASP A 511 -25.11 6.01 4.15
CA ASP A 511 -26.22 5.43 3.39
C ASP A 511 -26.71 6.39 2.28
N ALA A 512 -27.75 6.00 1.55
CA ALA A 512 -28.34 6.80 0.48
C ALA A 512 -28.94 8.13 0.96
N ALA A 513 -29.36 8.23 2.23
CA ALA A 513 -29.91 9.44 2.80
C ALA A 513 -28.81 10.48 3.06
N ASN A 514 -27.61 10.04 3.46
CA ASN A 514 -26.49 10.95 3.71
C ASN A 514 -26.03 11.72 2.44
N THR A 515 -26.26 11.18 1.23
CA THR A 515 -25.93 11.89 -0.02
C THR A 515 -26.73 13.17 -0.23
N SER A 516 -27.80 13.39 0.54
CA SER A 516 -28.56 14.65 0.56
C SER A 516 -27.90 15.74 1.41
N TRP A 517 -26.98 15.39 2.32
CA TRP A 517 -26.31 16.36 3.21
C TRP A 517 -25.39 17.32 2.45
N LEU A 518 -25.09 16.99 1.19
CA LEU A 518 -24.35 17.85 0.29
C LEU A 518 -25.21 18.99 -0.25
N ASP A 519 -26.52 19.05 0.04
CA ASP A 519 -27.39 20.16 -0.33
C ASP A 519 -27.34 21.32 0.66
N ASP A 520 -27.36 22.56 0.15
CA ASP A 520 -27.22 23.80 0.92
C ASP A 520 -28.24 23.98 2.07
N ARG A 521 -29.34 23.23 2.02
CA ARG A 521 -30.37 23.22 3.08
C ARG A 521 -29.93 22.50 4.35
N TYR A 522 -28.93 21.61 4.27
CA TYR A 522 -28.47 20.83 5.39
C TYR A 522 -27.37 21.58 6.14
N LEU A 523 -27.54 21.63 7.46
CA LEU A 523 -26.47 21.97 8.38
C LEU A 523 -25.83 20.67 8.85
N VAL A 524 -24.51 20.63 8.95
CA VAL A 524 -23.79 19.44 9.40
C VAL A 524 -23.06 19.74 10.70
N TRP A 525 -23.46 19.06 11.77
CA TRP A 525 -22.74 19.05 13.03
C TRP A 525 -21.54 18.08 12.94
N ARG A 526 -20.41 18.45 13.55
CA ARG A 526 -19.17 17.67 13.54
C ARG A 526 -18.67 17.42 14.96
N ASP A 527 -18.30 16.19 15.28
CA ASP A 527 -17.58 15.87 16.51
C ASP A 527 -16.09 16.21 16.36
N VAL A 528 -15.56 17.03 17.26
CA VAL A 528 -14.18 17.53 17.18
C VAL A 528 -13.12 16.49 17.54
N VAL A 529 -13.51 15.38 18.19
CA VAL A 529 -12.58 14.34 18.67
C VAL A 529 -12.47 13.19 17.67
N SER A 530 -13.60 12.67 17.21
CA SER A 530 -13.69 11.54 16.27
C SER A 530 -13.77 11.99 14.81
N GLY A 531 -14.16 13.24 14.55
CA GLY A 531 -14.43 13.74 13.21
C GLY A 531 -15.78 13.32 12.63
N GLY A 532 -16.60 12.55 13.37
CA GLY A 532 -17.91 12.09 12.95
C GLY A 532 -18.90 13.23 12.68
N ALA A 533 -19.99 12.95 11.96
CA ALA A 533 -20.92 13.99 11.50
C ALA A 533 -22.40 13.61 11.58
N ILE A 534 -23.27 14.61 11.80
CA ILE A 534 -24.73 14.51 11.71
C ILE A 534 -25.29 15.67 10.89
N GLY A 535 -26.00 15.37 9.81
CA GLY A 535 -26.73 16.35 8.99
C GLY A 535 -28.16 16.57 9.49
N PHE A 536 -28.59 17.82 9.58
CA PHE A 536 -29.93 18.20 10.01
C PHE A 536 -30.44 19.47 9.31
N VAL A 537 -31.76 19.64 9.30
CA VAL A 537 -32.44 20.84 8.80
C VAL A 537 -33.28 21.47 9.93
N PRO A 538 -33.02 22.73 10.31
CA PRO A 538 -33.84 23.42 11.32
C PRO A 538 -35.21 23.78 10.73
N SER A 539 -36.27 23.55 11.50
CA SER A 539 -37.65 23.93 11.17
C SER A 539 -38.05 25.18 11.93
N SER A 540 -38.82 26.07 11.27
CA SER A 540 -39.40 27.28 11.85
C SER A 540 -40.29 27.03 13.08
N SER A 541 -40.72 25.79 13.30
CA SER A 541 -41.55 25.37 14.43
C SER A 541 -40.77 24.89 15.67
N GLY A 542 -39.45 25.07 15.70
CA GLY A 542 -38.59 24.71 16.84
C GLY A 542 -38.13 23.25 16.87
N TYR A 543 -38.01 22.64 15.69
CA TYR A 543 -37.57 21.25 15.50
C TYR A 543 -36.30 21.18 14.66
N ALA A 544 -35.51 20.12 14.83
CA ALA A 544 -34.40 19.77 13.96
C ALA A 544 -34.71 18.42 13.28
N ILE A 545 -34.83 18.43 11.96
CA ILE A 545 -35.05 17.22 11.16
C ILE A 545 -33.69 16.62 10.83
N VAL A 546 -33.33 15.52 11.49
CA VAL A 546 -32.10 14.76 11.26
C VAL A 546 -32.40 13.67 10.22
N VAL A 547 -31.52 13.45 9.25
CA VAL A 547 -31.80 12.57 8.11
C VAL A 547 -30.67 11.58 7.89
N GLY A 548 -30.96 10.28 7.87
CA GLY A 548 -29.95 9.22 7.66
C GLY A 548 -29.09 8.96 8.89
N ASP A 549 -28.22 7.97 8.81
CA ASP A 549 -27.39 7.55 9.95
C ASP A 549 -26.20 8.51 10.23
N PRO A 550 -25.64 8.53 11.45
CA PRO A 550 -24.42 9.27 11.75
C PRO A 550 -23.23 8.81 10.88
N LEU A 551 -22.49 9.74 10.31
CA LEU A 551 -21.29 9.42 9.51
C LEU A 551 -20.08 9.17 10.41
N CYS A 552 -19.97 7.96 10.93
CA CYS A 552 -18.89 7.47 11.79
C CYS A 552 -18.95 5.94 11.91
N ASP A 553 -17.96 5.35 12.56
CA ASP A 553 -18.00 3.94 12.95
C ASP A 553 -19.17 3.65 13.91
N GLU A 554 -19.84 2.50 13.75
CA GLU A 554 -21.00 2.11 14.56
C GLU A 554 -20.71 2.15 16.08
N SER A 555 -19.48 1.84 16.49
CA SER A 555 -19.08 1.89 17.91
C SER A 555 -19.17 3.30 18.50
N GLN A 556 -19.16 4.34 17.66
CA GLN A 556 -19.20 5.75 18.03
C GLN A 556 -20.62 6.34 18.01
N TYR A 557 -21.63 5.64 17.44
CA TYR A 557 -23.00 6.16 17.27
C TYR A 557 -23.57 6.71 18.58
N VAL A 558 -23.39 6.00 19.70
CA VAL A 558 -23.93 6.43 20.99
C VAL A 558 -23.27 7.72 21.49
N GLY A 559 -21.96 7.84 21.30
CA GLY A 559 -21.20 9.02 21.69
C GLY A 559 -21.53 10.23 20.82
N ILE A 560 -21.84 10.02 19.54
CA ILE A 560 -22.19 11.07 18.58
C ILE A 560 -23.66 11.50 18.72
N VAL A 561 -24.59 10.56 18.90
CA VAL A 561 -26.01 10.87 19.10
C VAL A 561 -26.28 11.45 20.50
N HIS A 562 -25.53 11.00 21.51
CA HIS A 562 -25.67 11.46 22.89
C HIS A 562 -24.31 11.57 23.63
N PRO A 563 -23.53 12.64 23.36
CA PRO A 563 -22.27 12.93 24.05
C PRO A 563 -22.38 12.91 25.59
N ARG A 564 -21.32 12.45 26.27
CA ARG A 564 -21.24 12.36 27.75
C ARG A 564 -20.92 13.69 28.45
N THR A 565 -20.55 14.72 27.70
CA THR A 565 -20.34 16.09 28.17
C THR A 565 -21.64 16.90 28.05
N ASN A 566 -21.73 18.06 28.70
CA ASN A 566 -22.90 18.96 28.61
C ASN A 566 -23.24 19.42 27.16
N ASP A 567 -22.39 19.08 26.19
CA ASP A 567 -22.55 19.26 24.74
C ASP A 567 -23.11 17.99 24.08
N SER A 568 -24.27 17.49 24.50
CA SER A 568 -24.97 16.51 23.67
C SER A 568 -25.43 17.17 22.36
N VAL A 569 -25.52 16.47 21.22
CA VAL A 569 -26.14 17.02 19.98
C VAL A 569 -27.56 17.55 20.26
N LEU A 570 -28.22 17.00 21.29
CA LEU A 570 -29.54 17.38 21.76
C LEU A 570 -29.54 18.57 22.75
N SER A 571 -28.40 18.93 23.34
CA SER A 571 -28.22 20.07 24.26
C SER A 571 -27.38 21.20 23.65
N GLY A 572 -26.50 20.95 22.69
CA GLY A 572 -25.75 21.95 21.92
C GLY A 572 -26.62 22.70 20.89
N LEU A 573 -27.81 22.19 20.59
CA LEU A 573 -28.88 22.95 19.94
C LEU A 573 -29.58 23.91 20.92
N SER A 574 -29.17 23.97 22.19
CA SER A 574 -29.85 24.59 23.32
C SER A 574 -28.86 25.14 24.38
N THR A 575 -28.31 26.36 24.17
CA THR A 575 -27.61 27.23 25.19
C THR A 575 -26.21 26.74 25.64
N ASN A 576 -25.22 27.52 26.10
CA ASN A 576 -24.99 28.94 26.40
C ASN A 576 -23.47 29.16 26.66
N SER A 577 -22.90 30.32 26.34
CA SER A 577 -22.14 31.22 27.26
C SER A 577 -21.10 32.10 26.54
N THR A 578 -21.08 33.34 27.01
CA THR A 578 -20.36 34.54 26.59
C THR A 578 -18.84 34.41 26.53
N LEU A 579 -18.22 34.80 25.40
CA LEU A 579 -16.85 35.30 25.37
C LEU A 579 -16.75 36.55 24.47
N ASP A 580 -16.02 37.51 25.03
CA ASP A 580 -15.73 38.91 24.71
C ASP A 580 -15.43 39.27 23.23
N PRO A 581 -16.07 40.31 22.64
CA PRO A 581 -15.78 40.77 21.28
C PRO A 581 -14.67 41.84 21.29
N SER A 582 -13.40 41.42 21.26
CA SER A 582 -12.30 42.34 20.91
C SER A 582 -11.15 41.64 20.19
N SER A 583 -11.27 41.52 18.86
CA SER A 583 -10.13 41.53 17.91
C SER A 583 -10.62 41.36 16.47
N GLU A 584 -11.05 42.46 15.85
CA GLU A 584 -11.08 42.54 14.38
C GLU A 584 -9.66 42.82 13.88
N SER A 585 -9.16 41.98 12.96
CA SER A 585 -8.08 42.38 12.06
C SER A 585 -8.47 42.02 10.63
N THR A 586 -8.40 43.05 9.79
CA THR A 586 -8.84 43.16 8.40
C THR A 586 -7.84 42.49 7.45
N ILE A 587 -8.32 41.62 6.55
CA ILE A 587 -7.57 41.17 5.36
C ILE A 587 -8.49 41.22 4.14
N THR A 588 -8.06 41.98 3.12
CA THR A 588 -8.69 42.20 1.81
C THR A 588 -8.53 41.02 0.84
N PRO A 589 -9.44 40.81 -0.14
CA PRO A 589 -9.47 39.62 -0.99
C PRO A 589 -8.63 39.75 -2.29
N GLY A 590 -8.03 38.64 -2.70
CA GLY A 590 -7.38 38.41 -4.01
C GLY A 590 -7.87 37.09 -4.66
N PRO A 591 -7.54 36.81 -5.93
CA PRO A 591 -8.52 36.46 -6.96
C PRO A 591 -9.01 35.01 -6.97
N THR A 592 -10.21 34.89 -7.53
CA THR A 592 -11.16 33.78 -7.61
C THR A 592 -10.64 32.46 -8.23
N SER A 593 -10.70 31.39 -7.45
CA SER A 593 -10.87 30.00 -7.91
C SER A 593 -12.36 29.60 -7.81
N PRO A 594 -12.87 28.62 -8.59
CA PRO A 594 -14.29 28.27 -8.58
C PRO A 594 -14.70 27.79 -7.19
N SER A 595 -15.78 28.38 -6.71
CA SER A 595 -16.27 28.33 -5.33
C SER A 595 -16.76 26.94 -4.91
N THR A 596 -15.99 26.25 -4.07
CA THR A 596 -16.52 25.28 -3.11
C THR A 596 -17.02 26.07 -1.89
N GLN A 597 -18.23 26.63 -1.97
CA GLN A 597 -18.80 27.37 -0.84
C GLN A 597 -19.13 26.40 0.31
N ASN A 598 -18.36 26.54 1.40
CA ASN A 598 -18.70 26.32 2.81
C ASN A 598 -19.73 25.23 3.17
N GLN A 599 -19.25 24.01 3.47
CA GLN A 599 -20.00 23.02 4.28
C GLN A 599 -19.31 22.67 5.62
N ASN A 600 -18.23 23.37 5.97
CA ASN A 600 -17.55 23.22 7.27
C ASN A 600 -17.89 24.41 8.19
N LEU A 601 -19.13 24.52 8.64
CA LEU A 601 -19.47 25.43 9.74
C LEU A 601 -19.14 24.73 11.06
N THR A 602 -17.93 24.96 11.55
CA THR A 602 -17.65 24.83 12.99
C THR A 602 -18.36 26.00 13.66
N TYR A 603 -19.48 25.70 14.30
CA TYR A 603 -20.38 26.60 15.03
C TYR A 603 -21.30 27.49 14.17
N PRO A 604 -22.60 27.18 14.04
CA PRO A 604 -23.59 28.21 13.74
C PRO A 604 -23.70 29.15 14.96
N SER A 605 -24.05 30.42 14.71
CA SER A 605 -24.62 31.30 15.72
C SER A 605 -25.65 30.54 16.58
N PRO A 606 -25.75 30.80 17.90
CA PRO A 606 -26.48 29.92 18.80
C PRO A 606 -27.91 29.71 18.32
N LEU A 607 -28.19 28.50 17.83
CA LEU A 607 -29.53 28.09 17.46
C LEU A 607 -30.36 27.98 18.75
N PRO A 608 -31.64 28.37 18.73
CA PRO A 608 -32.53 28.16 19.86
C PRO A 608 -32.77 26.66 20.08
N PRO A 609 -33.09 26.21 21.32
CA PRO A 609 -33.39 24.80 21.64
C PRO A 609 -34.29 24.11 20.62
N LEU A 610 -33.70 23.26 19.76
CA LEU A 610 -34.44 22.49 18.75
C LEU A 610 -34.76 21.09 19.26
N LYS A 611 -35.99 20.63 19.01
CA LYS A 611 -36.39 19.23 19.29
C LYS A 611 -36.05 18.33 18.11
N PRO A 612 -35.28 17.25 18.30
CA PRO A 612 -34.89 16.39 17.19
C PRO A 612 -36.05 15.48 16.72
N ILE A 613 -36.16 15.28 15.41
CA ILE A 613 -36.91 14.19 14.79
C ILE A 613 -35.97 13.54 13.79
N TRP A 614 -35.70 12.25 13.96
CA TRP A 614 -34.84 11.47 13.07
C TRP A 614 -35.70 10.84 11.97
N LEU A 615 -35.33 11.09 10.71
CA LEU A 615 -35.92 10.50 9.52
C LEU A 615 -34.91 9.57 8.87
N LEU A 616 -35.42 8.51 8.23
CA LEU A 616 -34.60 7.55 7.48
C LEU A 616 -33.52 6.88 8.35
N ALA A 617 -33.82 6.64 9.63
CA ALA A 617 -32.91 5.90 10.51
C ALA A 617 -32.86 4.44 10.06
N SER A 618 -31.66 3.86 9.98
CA SER A 618 -31.49 2.43 9.74
C SER A 618 -32.08 1.61 10.89
N SER A 619 -32.29 0.30 10.65
CA SER A 619 -32.70 -0.63 11.71
C SER A 619 -31.71 -0.64 12.89
N HIS A 620 -30.41 -0.48 12.61
CA HIS A 620 -29.39 -0.42 13.65
C HIS A 620 -29.54 0.83 14.51
N LEU A 621 -29.70 2.00 13.89
CA LEU A 621 -29.85 3.26 14.61
C LEU A 621 -31.18 3.33 15.37
N GLU A 622 -32.29 2.87 14.76
CA GLU A 622 -33.60 2.74 15.43
C GLU A 622 -33.47 1.98 16.74
N ARG A 623 -32.76 0.85 16.72
CA ARG A 623 -32.54 0.02 17.90
C ARG A 623 -31.74 0.77 18.96
N ILE A 624 -30.73 1.56 18.60
CA ILE A 624 -29.96 2.38 19.55
C ILE A 624 -30.86 3.46 20.17
N LEU A 625 -31.56 4.24 19.36
CA LEU A 625 -32.45 5.32 19.80
C LEU A 625 -33.57 4.77 20.71
N GLY A 626 -34.19 3.67 20.30
CA GLY A 626 -35.29 3.04 21.04
C GLY A 626 -34.85 2.37 22.34
N SER A 627 -33.77 1.57 22.32
CA SER A 627 -33.35 0.79 23.49
C SER A 627 -32.56 1.58 24.52
N ARG A 628 -31.70 2.52 24.09
CA ARG A 628 -30.82 3.28 25.00
C ARG A 628 -31.39 4.64 25.37
N LEU A 629 -32.06 5.32 24.44
CA LEU A 629 -32.62 6.66 24.67
C LEU A 629 -34.13 6.66 24.89
N SER A 630 -34.80 5.50 24.83
CA SER A 630 -36.26 5.37 24.99
C SER A 630 -37.07 6.19 23.98
N TRP A 631 -36.56 6.34 22.76
CA TRP A 631 -37.29 7.00 21.67
C TRP A 631 -38.43 6.11 21.14
N SER A 632 -39.43 6.74 20.55
CA SER A 632 -40.51 6.06 19.82
C SER A 632 -40.20 6.03 18.33
N SER A 633 -40.69 5.01 17.64
CA SER A 633 -40.42 4.77 16.21
C SER A 633 -41.62 4.19 15.47
N PHE A 634 -41.71 4.49 14.18
CA PHE A 634 -42.59 3.82 13.21
C PHE A 634 -41.92 3.83 11.83
N THR A 635 -42.38 2.96 10.93
CA THR A 635 -42.03 2.97 9.49
C THR A 635 -43.24 3.36 8.65
N CYS A 636 -43.03 4.22 7.67
CA CYS A 636 -43.92 4.47 6.53
C CYS A 636 -43.11 4.79 5.26
N ILE A 637 -41.83 4.39 5.28
CA ILE A 637 -40.80 4.69 4.28
C ILE A 637 -39.92 3.45 4.17
N ALA A 638 -39.59 3.05 2.95
CA ALA A 638 -38.65 1.99 2.68
C ALA A 638 -37.59 2.45 1.68
N GLU A 639 -36.38 1.94 1.82
CA GLU A 639 -35.31 2.05 0.85
C GLU A 639 -35.44 0.93 -0.20
N SER A 640 -35.33 1.27 -1.49
CA SER A 640 -35.40 0.28 -2.57
C SER A 640 -34.01 -0.25 -2.91
N ARG A 641 -33.70 -1.50 -2.58
CA ARG A 641 -32.37 -2.12 -2.77
C ARG A 641 -32.37 -3.30 -3.72
N VAL A 642 -31.26 -3.50 -4.42
CA VAL A 642 -30.96 -4.66 -5.27
C VAL A 642 -29.65 -5.29 -4.79
N GLU A 643 -29.66 -6.60 -4.61
CA GLU A 643 -28.47 -7.42 -4.36
C GLU A 643 -28.00 -8.06 -5.69
N LEU A 644 -26.68 -8.02 -5.94
CA LEU A 644 -26.00 -8.33 -7.20
C LEU A 644 -24.81 -9.26 -6.88
N GLU A 645 -25.08 -10.53 -6.55
CA GLU A 645 -24.08 -11.53 -6.14
C GLU A 645 -23.25 -12.07 -7.32
N GLY A 646 -22.26 -11.32 -7.81
CA GLY A 646 -21.25 -11.79 -8.78
C GLY A 646 -21.75 -12.06 -10.20
N GLU A 647 -23.06 -12.20 -10.38
CA GLU A 647 -23.81 -12.12 -11.62
C GLU A 647 -24.94 -11.11 -11.41
N VAL A 648 -25.27 -10.30 -12.43
CA VAL A 648 -26.52 -9.54 -12.40
C VAL A 648 -27.64 -10.58 -12.45
N PRO A 649 -28.65 -10.54 -11.55
CA PRO A 649 -29.83 -11.40 -11.66
C PRO A 649 -30.33 -11.37 -13.11
N GLY A 650 -30.19 -12.51 -13.79
CA GLY A 650 -29.84 -12.60 -15.21
C GLY A 650 -30.48 -11.55 -16.11
N ALA A 651 -29.67 -10.62 -16.65
CA ALA A 651 -30.02 -9.66 -17.71
C ALA A 651 -31.54 -9.42 -17.87
N LEU A 652 -32.17 -8.90 -16.79
CA LEU A 652 -33.60 -8.59 -16.70
C LEU A 652 -34.54 -9.78 -17.01
N GLU A 653 -34.85 -10.59 -16.00
CA GLU A 653 -35.91 -11.62 -16.07
C GLU A 653 -37.27 -11.04 -16.51
N ASP A 654 -37.48 -9.73 -16.33
CA ASP A 654 -38.65 -9.02 -16.84
C ASP A 654 -38.60 -8.89 -18.37
N LYS A 655 -39.48 -9.64 -19.03
CA LYS A 655 -39.63 -9.69 -20.50
C LYS A 655 -39.90 -8.33 -21.13
N GLU A 656 -40.52 -7.39 -20.41
CA GLU A 656 -40.80 -6.05 -20.92
C GLU A 656 -39.52 -5.20 -20.96
N VAL A 657 -38.72 -5.23 -19.89
CA VAL A 657 -37.46 -4.49 -19.82
C VAL A 657 -36.47 -5.04 -20.84
N ALA A 658 -36.28 -6.36 -20.92
CA ALA A 658 -35.39 -6.98 -21.90
C ALA A 658 -35.78 -6.64 -23.36
N ARG A 659 -37.09 -6.55 -23.66
CA ARG A 659 -37.58 -6.14 -24.99
C ARG A 659 -37.24 -4.67 -25.28
N LYS A 660 -37.37 -3.78 -24.30
CA LYS A 660 -37.04 -2.35 -24.46
C LYS A 660 -35.54 -2.13 -24.63
N VAL A 661 -34.70 -2.84 -23.87
CA VAL A 661 -33.24 -2.78 -24.00
C VAL A 661 -32.81 -3.17 -25.43
N ARG A 662 -33.27 -4.32 -25.94
CA ARG A 662 -32.99 -4.74 -27.33
C ARG A 662 -33.47 -3.75 -28.37
N LYS A 663 -34.61 -3.09 -28.11
CA LYS A 663 -35.14 -2.05 -29.00
C LYS A 663 -34.19 -0.85 -29.06
N ALA A 664 -33.74 -0.34 -27.90
CA ALA A 664 -32.81 0.77 -27.84
C ALA A 664 -31.47 0.44 -28.53
N GLU A 665 -30.92 -0.76 -28.30
CA GLU A 665 -29.73 -1.24 -29.00
C GLU A 665 -29.93 -1.31 -30.52
N SER A 666 -31.09 -1.81 -30.98
CA SER A 666 -31.41 -1.88 -32.42
C SER A 666 -31.59 -0.50 -33.08
N GLU A 667 -31.89 0.53 -32.29
CA GLU A 667 -31.99 1.93 -32.71
C GLU A 667 -30.63 2.67 -32.60
N GLY A 668 -29.54 1.94 -32.32
CA GLY A 668 -28.18 2.46 -32.30
C GLY A 668 -27.75 3.12 -30.98
N VAL A 669 -28.50 2.93 -29.90
CA VAL A 669 -28.12 3.46 -28.59
C VAL A 669 -26.96 2.65 -28.01
N SER A 670 -25.91 3.33 -27.58
CA SER A 670 -24.74 2.73 -26.92
C SER A 670 -24.48 3.41 -25.57
N VAL A 671 -23.95 2.67 -24.59
CA VAL A 671 -23.69 3.18 -23.24
C VAL A 671 -22.19 3.12 -22.94
N GLY A 672 -21.63 4.26 -22.56
CA GLY A 672 -20.28 4.36 -21.98
C GLY A 672 -20.34 4.51 -20.47
N ALA A 673 -19.44 3.84 -19.76
CA ALA A 673 -19.20 4.06 -18.34
C ALA A 673 -17.92 4.89 -18.18
N GLU A 674 -18.03 6.06 -17.56
CA GLU A 674 -16.91 6.97 -17.38
C GLU A 674 -16.75 7.32 -15.89
N GLU A 675 -15.52 7.15 -15.39
CA GLU A 675 -15.15 7.71 -14.09
C GLU A 675 -15.08 9.23 -14.19
N SER A 676 -15.41 9.92 -13.10
CA SER A 676 -15.59 11.37 -13.11
C SER A 676 -14.37 12.19 -13.53
N LYS A 677 -13.17 11.64 -13.39
CA LYS A 677 -11.91 12.27 -13.84
C LYS A 677 -11.63 12.03 -15.32
N ALA A 678 -12.31 11.08 -15.95
CA ALA A 678 -12.13 10.66 -17.34
C ALA A 678 -13.15 11.30 -18.31
N ILE A 679 -14.25 11.85 -17.80
CA ILE A 679 -15.29 12.47 -18.65
C ILE A 679 -14.72 13.68 -19.40
N ALA A 680 -14.77 13.61 -20.73
CA ALA A 680 -14.37 14.69 -21.61
C ALA A 680 -15.22 15.96 -21.38
N LEU A 681 -14.57 17.13 -21.43
CA LEU A 681 -15.24 18.42 -21.21
C LEU A 681 -16.39 18.67 -22.21
N SER A 682 -16.24 18.23 -23.46
CA SER A 682 -17.27 18.30 -24.48
C SER A 682 -18.52 17.49 -24.12
N LEU A 683 -18.35 16.26 -23.64
CA LEU A 683 -19.44 15.41 -23.18
C LEU A 683 -20.13 16.00 -21.95
N LYS A 684 -19.36 16.61 -21.05
CA LYS A 684 -19.90 17.32 -19.88
C LYS A 684 -20.84 18.44 -20.29
N HIS A 685 -20.42 19.31 -21.22
CA HIS A 685 -21.25 20.39 -21.74
C HIS A 685 -22.50 19.88 -22.45
N ALA A 686 -22.37 18.82 -23.27
CA ALA A 686 -23.51 18.20 -23.92
C ALA A 686 -24.53 17.69 -22.89
N ILE A 687 -24.10 17.03 -21.81
CA ILE A 687 -24.99 16.58 -20.74
C ILE A 687 -25.70 17.75 -20.06
N ASP A 688 -24.99 18.85 -19.77
CA ASP A 688 -25.56 20.03 -19.14
C ASP A 688 -26.67 20.67 -20.00
N GLU A 689 -26.47 20.78 -21.31
CA GLU A 689 -27.50 21.24 -22.25
C GLU A 689 -28.75 20.36 -22.21
N ARG A 690 -28.56 19.03 -22.23
CA ARG A 690 -29.67 18.06 -22.18
C ARG A 690 -30.43 18.11 -20.85
N ILE A 691 -29.74 18.41 -19.74
CA ILE A 691 -30.36 18.61 -18.43
C ILE A 691 -31.23 19.86 -18.42
N GLU A 692 -30.77 20.97 -19.02
CA GLU A 692 -31.56 22.19 -19.10
C GLU A 692 -32.82 22.00 -19.97
N GLU A 693 -32.70 21.38 -21.15
CA GLU A 693 -33.87 21.01 -21.97
C GLU A 693 -34.88 20.15 -21.19
N TRP A 694 -34.38 19.16 -20.44
CA TRP A 694 -35.21 18.31 -19.61
C TRP A 694 -35.91 19.08 -18.47
N LYS A 695 -35.23 20.06 -17.87
CA LYS A 695 -35.83 20.95 -16.85
C LYS A 695 -36.93 21.80 -17.46
N GLU A 696 -36.71 22.38 -18.65
CA GLU A 696 -37.70 23.19 -19.36
C GLU A 696 -38.96 22.40 -19.73
N GLY A 697 -38.80 21.20 -20.28
CA GLY A 697 -39.91 20.30 -20.63
C GLY A 697 -40.77 19.86 -19.45
N ARG A 698 -40.26 20.00 -18.21
CA ARG A 698 -41.00 19.66 -16.98
C ARG A 698 -41.76 20.83 -16.36
N LYS A 699 -41.41 22.09 -16.66
CA LYS A 699 -42.11 23.28 -16.13
C LYS A 699 -43.59 23.34 -16.52
N THR A 700 -44.00 22.59 -17.54
CA THR A 700 -45.37 22.54 -18.10
C THR A 700 -46.31 21.51 -17.45
N LYS A 701 -45.85 20.67 -16.49
CA LYS A 701 -46.62 19.51 -15.98
C LYS A 701 -47.22 19.63 -14.55
N GLY A 702 -47.25 20.81 -13.95
CA GLY A 702 -47.96 21.06 -12.67
C GLY A 702 -47.19 20.62 -11.40
N GLY A 703 -47.67 21.11 -10.24
CA GLY A 703 -46.94 21.15 -8.96
C GLY A 703 -46.42 19.81 -8.43
N GLN A 704 -45.16 19.80 -7.99
CA GLN A 704 -44.40 18.60 -7.63
C GLN A 704 -43.82 18.70 -6.21
N VAL A 705 -43.75 17.56 -5.50
CA VAL A 705 -42.96 17.40 -4.26
C VAL A 705 -41.48 17.64 -4.58
N ARG A 706 -40.83 18.57 -3.85
CA ARG A 706 -39.53 19.18 -4.15
C ARG A 706 -38.53 18.16 -4.71
N LEU A 707 -38.19 18.28 -6.00
CA LEU A 707 -37.03 17.62 -6.58
C LEU A 707 -35.77 18.26 -5.97
N THR A 708 -34.83 17.46 -5.52
CA THR A 708 -33.43 17.89 -5.32
C THR A 708 -32.95 18.60 -6.58
N ASP A 709 -32.26 19.72 -6.43
CA ASP A 709 -31.63 20.39 -7.56
C ASP A 709 -30.75 19.38 -8.31
N VAL A 710 -30.92 19.30 -9.62
CA VAL A 710 -30.20 18.33 -10.46
C VAL A 710 -28.79 18.85 -10.68
N GLU A 711 -27.94 18.65 -9.66
CA GLU A 711 -26.52 18.98 -9.68
C GLU A 711 -25.70 17.70 -9.87
N VAL A 712 -25.63 17.25 -11.12
CA VAL A 712 -24.96 15.98 -11.47
C VAL A 712 -23.45 16.00 -11.25
N TRP A 713 -22.82 17.17 -11.10
CA TRP A 713 -21.37 17.30 -10.90
C TRP A 713 -20.93 17.55 -9.44
N ARG A 714 -21.88 17.76 -8.52
CA ARG A 714 -21.56 17.95 -7.10
C ARG A 714 -20.92 16.68 -6.54
N ASP A 715 -19.80 16.77 -5.84
CA ASP A 715 -19.06 15.58 -5.39
C ASP A 715 -18.77 14.58 -6.53
N TYR A 716 -18.22 15.09 -7.63
CA TYR A 716 -17.88 14.24 -8.77
C TYR A 716 -16.89 13.14 -8.38
N ILE A 717 -16.01 13.33 -7.39
CA ILE A 717 -14.96 12.35 -7.04
C ILE A 717 -15.53 10.97 -6.64
N HIS A 718 -16.70 10.92 -6.01
CA HIS A 718 -17.35 9.66 -5.56
C HIS A 718 -18.51 9.23 -6.47
N ARG A 719 -18.54 9.70 -7.72
CA ARG A 719 -19.58 9.37 -8.70
C ARG A 719 -19.05 8.52 -9.85
N VAL A 720 -19.94 7.79 -10.50
CA VAL A 720 -19.68 7.10 -11.78
C VAL A 720 -20.83 7.41 -12.72
N TYR A 721 -20.51 7.79 -13.96
CA TYR A 721 -21.49 8.28 -14.91
C TYR A 721 -21.66 7.28 -16.05
N PHE A 722 -22.91 6.93 -16.31
CA PHE A 722 -23.32 6.09 -17.44
C PHE A 722 -24.13 6.95 -18.38
N VAL A 723 -23.62 7.15 -19.59
CA VAL A 723 -24.24 8.02 -20.58
C VAL A 723 -24.61 7.16 -21.77
N ALA A 724 -25.90 7.14 -22.11
CA ALA A 724 -26.36 6.57 -23.35
C ALA A 724 -26.29 7.62 -24.45
N LEU A 725 -25.66 7.25 -25.56
CA LEU A 725 -25.49 8.06 -26.75
C LEU A 725 -26.28 7.43 -27.89
N ALA A 726 -26.96 8.26 -28.67
CA ALA A 726 -27.67 7.83 -29.88
C ALA A 726 -27.31 8.71 -31.09
N PRO A 727 -27.37 8.17 -32.31
CA PRO A 727 -27.21 8.96 -33.53
C PRO A 727 -28.27 10.07 -33.62
N LYS A 728 -27.86 11.28 -33.99
CA LYS A 728 -28.77 12.41 -34.18
C LYS A 728 -29.69 12.12 -35.38
N THR A 729 -30.99 11.96 -35.16
CA THR A 729 -31.94 11.69 -36.25
C THR A 729 -32.15 12.94 -37.13
N LYS A 730 -31.97 12.78 -38.46
CA LYS A 730 -32.23 13.81 -39.49
C LYS A 730 -33.74 14.09 -39.60
N ASN A 731 -34.28 14.92 -38.70
CA ASN A 731 -35.67 15.41 -38.81
C ASN A 731 -35.78 16.93 -38.69
N THR A 732 -34.84 17.65 -39.31
CA THR A 732 -35.03 19.05 -39.72
C THR A 732 -34.28 19.27 -41.04
N THR A 733 -35.00 19.79 -42.02
CA THR A 733 -34.56 20.09 -43.37
C THR A 733 -33.48 21.18 -43.39
N SER A 734 -32.21 20.80 -43.40
CA SER A 734 -31.14 21.52 -44.10
C SER A 734 -29.90 20.63 -44.19
N ALA A 735 -29.61 20.15 -45.39
CA ALA A 735 -28.41 19.37 -45.66
C ALA A 735 -27.19 20.29 -45.69
N THR A 736 -26.34 20.19 -44.68
CA THR A 736 -24.90 20.41 -44.78
C THR A 736 -24.22 19.24 -44.08
N GLU A 737 -23.31 18.59 -44.79
CA GLU A 737 -22.51 17.48 -44.32
C GLU A 737 -21.50 18.00 -43.28
N GLU A 738 -21.82 17.87 -42.00
CA GLU A 738 -20.86 17.98 -40.89
C GLU A 738 -21.14 16.85 -39.88
N GLU A 739 -20.08 16.40 -39.23
CA GLU A 739 -19.86 15.16 -38.47
C GLU A 739 -21.09 14.57 -37.72
N GLU A 740 -21.26 13.24 -37.79
CA GLU A 740 -22.25 12.47 -37.01
C GLU A 740 -21.91 12.52 -35.51
N ASP A 741 -22.22 13.63 -34.85
CA ASP A 741 -22.13 13.73 -33.40
C ASP A 741 -23.29 12.96 -32.75
N ASN A 742 -22.95 11.89 -32.02
CA ASN A 742 -23.90 11.19 -31.16
C ASN A 742 -24.33 12.10 -30.00
N ILE A 743 -25.63 12.10 -29.68
CA ILE A 743 -26.20 12.95 -28.62
C ILE A 743 -26.53 12.13 -27.36
N PRO A 744 -26.38 12.70 -26.14
CA PRO A 744 -26.85 12.06 -24.92
C PRO A 744 -28.37 11.92 -24.87
N VAL A 745 -28.85 10.67 -24.76
CA VAL A 745 -30.28 10.33 -24.68
C VAL A 745 -30.73 9.90 -23.29
N SER A 746 -29.84 9.33 -22.47
CA SER A 746 -30.10 9.10 -21.04
C SER A 746 -28.82 9.12 -20.21
N LEU A 747 -28.98 9.42 -18.92
CA LEU A 747 -27.91 9.52 -17.94
C LEU A 747 -28.27 8.78 -16.66
N VAL A 748 -27.41 7.87 -16.22
CA VAL A 748 -27.45 7.27 -14.88
C VAL A 748 -26.19 7.67 -14.12
N VAL A 749 -26.35 8.24 -12.95
CA VAL A 749 -25.24 8.64 -12.07
C VAL A 749 -25.30 7.80 -10.81
N LEU A 750 -24.26 6.99 -10.62
CA LEU A 750 -24.04 6.26 -9.38
C LEU A 750 -23.27 7.14 -8.39
N HIS A 751 -23.63 7.06 -7.12
CA HIS A 751 -22.89 7.65 -6.02
C HIS A 751 -22.37 6.55 -5.11
N GLN A 752 -21.09 6.60 -4.77
CA GLN A 752 -20.43 5.61 -3.93
C GLN A 752 -20.84 5.80 -2.46
N LEU A 753 -21.36 4.74 -1.84
CA LEU A 753 -21.71 4.71 -0.42
C LEU A 753 -20.68 3.90 0.37
N SER A 754 -20.94 3.72 1.67
CA SER A 754 -20.16 2.79 2.50
C SER A 754 -20.10 1.40 1.87
N PRO A 755 -19.06 0.60 2.16
CA PRO A 755 -18.98 -0.79 1.69
C PRO A 755 -20.21 -1.61 2.04
N LEU A 756 -20.84 -1.32 3.19
CA LEU A 756 -22.06 -1.98 3.64
C LEU A 756 -23.27 -1.63 2.76
N HIS A 757 -23.34 -0.40 2.26
CA HIS A 757 -24.49 0.12 1.50
C HIS A 757 -24.29 0.13 -0.02
N GLY A 758 -23.06 -0.07 -0.51
CA GLY A 758 -22.74 -0.25 -1.93
C GLY A 758 -22.77 1.06 -2.73
N PHE A 759 -23.66 1.14 -3.72
CA PHE A 759 -23.85 2.32 -4.57
C PHE A 759 -25.30 2.80 -4.57
N GLN A 760 -25.52 4.10 -4.69
CA GLN A 760 -26.84 4.68 -4.93
C GLN A 760 -27.01 5.11 -6.39
N VAL A 761 -28.13 4.78 -7.02
CA VAL A 761 -28.59 5.46 -8.23
C VAL A 761 -29.08 6.85 -7.84
N LYS A 762 -28.17 7.84 -7.86
CA LYS A 762 -28.46 9.21 -7.42
C LYS A 762 -29.32 9.96 -8.43
N TYR A 763 -28.99 9.80 -9.72
CA TYR A 763 -29.77 10.35 -10.82
C TYR A 763 -29.99 9.27 -11.89
N ALA A 764 -31.21 9.23 -12.42
CA ALA A 764 -31.60 8.43 -13.57
C ALA A 764 -32.49 9.33 -14.45
N LEU A 765 -31.87 9.95 -15.45
CA LEU A 765 -32.49 10.95 -16.31
C LEU A 765 -32.68 10.37 -17.71
N ASP A 766 -33.92 10.41 -18.16
CA ASP A 766 -34.30 10.09 -19.53
C ASP A 766 -34.56 11.43 -20.24
N PHE A 767 -33.72 11.76 -21.24
CA PHE A 767 -33.75 13.08 -21.89
C PHE A 767 -34.81 13.14 -23.00
N PRO A 768 -35.29 14.33 -23.41
CA PRO A 768 -36.26 14.47 -24.49
C PRO A 768 -35.81 13.74 -25.78
N SER A 769 -36.73 13.18 -26.57
CA SER A 769 -36.40 12.41 -27.80
C SER A 769 -35.59 11.12 -27.61
N SER A 770 -35.42 10.63 -26.37
CA SER A 770 -34.84 9.31 -26.12
C SER A 770 -35.70 8.19 -26.73
N SER A 771 -35.04 7.13 -27.20
CA SER A 771 -35.74 5.92 -27.60
C SER A 771 -36.29 5.19 -26.39
N SER A 772 -37.46 4.56 -26.56
CA SER A 772 -38.03 3.70 -25.52
C SER A 772 -37.09 2.53 -25.23
N GLY A 773 -36.51 2.51 -24.02
CA GLY A 773 -35.50 1.54 -23.60
C GLY A 773 -34.13 2.13 -23.26
N SER A 774 -33.86 3.40 -23.60
CA SER A 774 -32.57 4.05 -23.36
C SER A 774 -32.19 4.04 -21.87
N ILE A 775 -33.11 4.46 -21.00
CA ILE A 775 -32.85 4.51 -19.56
C ILE A 775 -32.71 3.11 -18.95
N GLU A 776 -33.48 2.13 -19.43
CA GLU A 776 -33.37 0.73 -18.99
C GLU A 776 -32.02 0.11 -19.38
N LEU A 777 -31.53 0.37 -20.59
CA LEU A 777 -30.20 -0.04 -21.05
C LEU A 777 -29.07 0.63 -20.25
N THR A 778 -29.19 1.93 -19.98
CA THR A 778 -28.20 2.69 -19.20
C THR A 778 -28.12 2.18 -17.77
N LEU A 779 -29.27 1.95 -17.14
CA LEU A 779 -29.35 1.45 -15.78
C LEU A 779 -28.86 -0.01 -15.68
N SER A 780 -29.17 -0.85 -16.67
CA SER A 780 -28.64 -2.21 -16.75
C SER A 780 -27.11 -2.21 -16.81
N SER A 781 -26.52 -1.33 -17.62
CA SER A 781 -25.06 -1.15 -17.70
C SER A 781 -24.45 -0.73 -16.35
N ALA A 782 -25.13 0.19 -15.64
CA ALA A 782 -24.72 0.62 -14.30
C ALA A 782 -24.78 -0.53 -13.28
N MET A 783 -25.80 -1.39 -13.34
CA MET A 783 -25.93 -2.57 -12.48
C MET A 783 -24.82 -3.61 -12.77
N HIS A 784 -24.48 -3.84 -14.04
CA HIS A 784 -23.36 -4.71 -14.41
C HIS A 784 -22.03 -4.20 -13.84
N PHE A 785 -21.79 -2.89 -13.90
CA PHE A 785 -20.63 -2.29 -13.26
C PHE A 785 -20.60 -2.58 -11.76
N VAL A 786 -21.70 -2.31 -11.04
CA VAL A 786 -21.76 -2.54 -9.57
C VAL A 786 -21.49 -4.01 -9.24
N ALA A 787 -22.06 -4.96 -9.99
CA ALA A 787 -21.80 -6.38 -9.80
C ALA A 787 -20.31 -6.74 -9.96
N SER A 788 -19.61 -6.12 -10.93
CA SER A 788 -18.18 -6.34 -11.15
C SER A 788 -17.26 -5.77 -10.06
N THR A 789 -17.73 -4.78 -9.28
CA THR A 789 -16.93 -4.17 -8.19
C THR A 789 -16.82 -5.03 -6.93
N GLY A 790 -17.56 -6.14 -6.85
CA GLY A 790 -17.63 -6.99 -5.64
C GLY A 790 -18.37 -6.37 -4.45
N SER A 791 -18.94 -5.16 -4.59
CA SER A 791 -19.76 -4.53 -3.53
C SER A 791 -21.17 -5.15 -3.43
N GLY A 792 -21.67 -5.75 -4.52
CA GLY A 792 -22.93 -6.49 -4.58
C GLY A 792 -24.22 -5.71 -4.29
N ARG A 793 -24.17 -4.45 -3.85
CA ARG A 793 -25.35 -3.71 -3.38
C ARG A 793 -25.61 -2.44 -4.15
N LEU A 794 -26.86 -2.25 -4.58
CA LEU A 794 -27.34 -1.03 -5.23
C LEU A 794 -28.64 -0.54 -4.59
N THR A 795 -28.81 0.76 -4.39
CA THR A 795 -30.04 1.38 -3.88
C THR A 795 -30.57 2.46 -4.81
N PHE A 796 -31.89 2.51 -4.99
CA PHE A 796 -32.60 3.59 -5.70
C PHE A 796 -33.07 4.71 -4.75
N GLY A 797 -32.61 4.67 -3.48
CA GLY A 797 -33.03 5.57 -2.42
C GLY A 797 -34.42 5.26 -1.88
N THR A 798 -34.92 6.14 -1.02
CA THR A 798 -36.12 5.92 -0.22
C THR A 798 -37.41 6.28 -0.95
N SER A 799 -38.51 5.63 -0.56
CA SER A 799 -39.86 5.86 -1.08
C SER A 799 -40.90 5.60 0.00
N ALA A 800 -42.06 6.25 -0.11
CA ALA A 800 -43.15 6.06 0.83
C ALA A 800 -43.79 4.67 0.63
N THR A 801 -44.10 3.97 1.72
CA THR A 801 -44.78 2.67 1.66
C THR A 801 -46.30 2.82 1.65
N SER A 802 -47.03 1.75 1.34
CA SER A 802 -48.51 1.81 1.30
C SER A 802 -49.17 1.92 2.67
N ARG A 803 -48.43 1.63 3.75
CA ARG A 803 -48.97 1.54 5.11
C ARG A 803 -47.98 2.03 6.17
N LEU A 804 -48.50 2.71 7.18
CA LEU A 804 -47.76 3.05 8.40
C LEU A 804 -47.76 1.85 9.36
N THR A 805 -46.57 1.36 9.72
CA THR A 805 -46.37 0.26 10.66
C THR A 805 -45.68 0.77 11.93
N PRO A 806 -46.31 0.66 13.11
CA PRO A 806 -45.69 1.05 14.37
C PRO A 806 -44.61 0.03 14.78
N THR A 807 -43.48 0.49 15.32
CA THR A 807 -42.40 -0.37 15.82
C THR A 807 -42.25 -0.29 17.34
N ARG A 808 -41.67 0.80 17.89
CA ARG A 808 -41.41 0.93 19.34
C ARG A 808 -42.07 2.16 19.95
N GLY A 809 -42.49 2.05 21.21
CA GLY A 809 -43.00 3.20 21.99
C GLY A 809 -44.37 3.74 21.58
N LEU A 810 -45.01 3.17 20.54
CA LEU A 810 -46.33 3.54 20.05
C LEU A 810 -47.36 2.45 20.36
N ARG A 811 -48.43 2.80 21.08
CA ARG A 811 -49.58 1.92 21.38
C ARG A 811 -50.90 2.69 21.32
N GLY A 812 -51.99 1.99 21.00
CA GLY A 812 -53.37 2.49 21.13
C GLY A 812 -53.73 3.68 20.22
N MET A 813 -54.31 4.72 20.80
CA MET A 813 -54.96 5.85 20.09
C MET A 813 -54.00 6.70 19.24
N ARG A 814 -52.70 6.78 19.61
CA ARG A 814 -51.69 7.59 18.89
C ARG A 814 -51.38 7.06 17.49
N ILE A 815 -51.39 5.74 17.30
CA ILE A 815 -51.14 5.11 16.00
C ILE A 815 -52.29 5.45 15.04
N LYS A 816 -53.54 5.38 15.51
CA LYS A 816 -54.71 5.72 14.69
C LYS A 816 -54.65 7.15 14.16
N VAL A 817 -54.22 8.12 14.99
CA VAL A 817 -54.07 9.52 14.58
C VAL A 817 -52.97 9.69 13.53
N LEU A 818 -51.81 9.04 13.72
CA LEU A 818 -50.70 9.10 12.77
C LEU A 818 -51.02 8.39 11.44
N SER A 819 -51.70 7.24 11.49
CA SER A 819 -52.14 6.50 10.29
C SER A 819 -53.10 7.32 9.45
N HIS A 820 -54.13 7.95 10.06
CA HIS A 820 -55.05 8.83 9.34
C HIS A 820 -54.36 10.06 8.74
N ALA A 821 -53.42 10.67 9.47
CA ALA A 821 -52.64 11.78 8.92
C ALA A 821 -51.81 11.34 7.70
N TYR A 822 -51.15 10.19 7.79
CA TYR A 822 -50.35 9.64 6.68
C TYR A 822 -51.21 9.30 5.45
N GLU A 823 -52.35 8.66 5.63
CA GLU A 823 -53.29 8.34 4.53
C GLU A 823 -53.71 9.61 3.79
N ALA A 824 -54.15 10.65 4.51
CA ALA A 824 -54.55 11.91 3.91
C ALA A 824 -53.41 12.61 3.13
N ILE A 825 -52.16 12.48 3.59
CA ILE A 825 -50.98 13.04 2.92
C ILE A 825 -50.60 12.21 1.70
N SER A 826 -50.62 10.88 1.83
CA SER A 826 -50.27 9.92 0.77
C SER A 826 -51.18 10.08 -0.45
N ASP A 827 -52.49 10.24 -0.21
CA ASP A 827 -53.49 10.42 -1.25
C ASP A 827 -53.37 11.80 -1.91
N ARG A 828 -53.12 12.87 -1.13
CA ARG A 828 -52.94 14.23 -1.67
C ARG A 828 -51.68 14.38 -2.53
N MET A 829 -50.62 13.63 -2.21
CA MET A 829 -49.30 13.77 -2.84
C MET A 829 -48.98 12.64 -3.84
N ALA A 830 -49.94 11.77 -4.14
CA ALA A 830 -49.79 10.63 -5.05
C ALA A 830 -48.52 9.78 -4.81
N LEU A 831 -48.14 9.58 -3.54
CA LEU A 831 -46.84 9.01 -3.16
C LEU A 831 -46.71 7.51 -3.49
N ARG A 832 -47.80 6.83 -3.85
CA ARG A 832 -47.87 5.37 -4.06
C ARG A 832 -47.43 4.91 -5.46
N GLY A 833 -47.22 5.83 -6.42
CA GLY A 833 -47.06 5.49 -7.85
C GLY A 833 -45.64 5.28 -8.38
N LYS A 834 -44.59 5.34 -7.55
CA LYS A 834 -43.17 5.37 -8.02
C LYS A 834 -42.39 4.06 -7.89
N GLY A 835 -42.98 3.01 -7.30
CA GLY A 835 -42.26 1.77 -6.97
C GLY A 835 -42.18 0.72 -8.09
N GLU A 836 -43.13 0.71 -9.03
CA GLU A 836 -43.24 -0.40 -10.00
C GLU A 836 -42.02 -0.54 -10.92
N PHE A 837 -41.45 0.56 -11.40
CA PHE A 837 -40.25 0.52 -12.24
C PHE A 837 -39.07 -0.12 -11.51
N ARG A 838 -38.86 0.23 -10.24
CA ARG A 838 -37.74 -0.28 -9.43
C ARG A 838 -37.92 -1.78 -9.13
N LYS A 839 -39.15 -2.22 -8.87
CA LYS A 839 -39.47 -3.65 -8.69
C LYS A 839 -39.15 -4.47 -9.93
N LYS A 840 -39.41 -3.94 -11.13
CA LYS A 840 -39.01 -4.59 -12.40
C LYS A 840 -37.49 -4.73 -12.56
N MET A 841 -36.70 -3.91 -11.86
CA MET A 841 -35.24 -4.00 -11.81
C MET A 841 -34.73 -4.92 -10.67
N GLY A 842 -35.63 -5.69 -10.03
CA GLY A 842 -35.28 -6.58 -8.93
C GLY A 842 -35.13 -5.90 -7.57
N ALA A 843 -35.65 -4.67 -7.41
CA ALA A 843 -35.54 -3.96 -6.14
C ALA A 843 -36.54 -4.47 -5.09
N GLU A 844 -36.02 -4.78 -3.90
CA GLU A 844 -36.76 -5.10 -2.70
C GLU A 844 -36.85 -3.87 -1.77
N GLU A 845 -37.87 -3.85 -0.91
CA GLU A 845 -38.09 -2.76 0.04
C GLU A 845 -37.47 -3.11 1.40
N GLU A 846 -36.50 -2.31 1.86
CA GLU A 846 -35.92 -2.37 3.20
C GLU A 846 -36.51 -1.25 4.07
N ASP A 847 -37.10 -1.59 5.21
CA ASP A 847 -37.72 -0.60 6.10
C ASP A 847 -36.70 0.39 6.69
N VAL A 848 -37.04 1.67 6.63
CA VAL A 848 -36.32 2.75 7.34
C VAL A 848 -37.27 3.49 8.27
N PHE A 849 -36.73 4.03 9.37
CA PHE A 849 -37.55 4.42 10.52
C PHE A 849 -37.60 5.94 10.70
N ILE A 850 -38.74 6.40 11.20
CA ILE A 850 -38.90 7.72 11.78
C ILE A 850 -38.83 7.56 13.29
N CYS A 851 -37.83 8.18 13.93
CA CYS A 851 -37.58 8.09 15.37
C CYS A 851 -37.72 9.48 16.04
N PHE A 852 -38.30 9.51 17.23
CA PHE A 852 -38.46 10.77 17.98
C PHE A 852 -38.48 10.55 19.49
N PRO A 853 -38.00 11.54 20.28
CA PRO A 853 -38.03 11.47 21.73
C PRO A 853 -39.46 11.62 22.26
N ARG A 854 -39.65 11.33 23.56
CA ARG A 854 -40.95 11.50 24.22
C ARG A 854 -41.45 12.94 24.10
N GLY A 855 -42.63 13.12 23.50
CA GLY A 855 -43.20 14.45 23.23
C GLY A 855 -42.68 15.14 21.97
N GLY A 856 -41.83 14.48 21.18
CA GLY A 856 -41.32 14.98 19.89
C GLY A 856 -42.37 14.98 18.78
N MET A 857 -43.23 13.96 18.71
CA MET A 857 -44.23 13.80 17.64
C MET A 857 -45.65 14.21 18.08
N GLY A 858 -45.87 15.53 18.19
CA GLY A 858 -47.21 16.14 18.31
C GLY A 858 -47.64 16.82 17.01
N ALA A 859 -48.74 17.57 17.00
CA ALA A 859 -49.23 18.28 15.80
C ALA A 859 -48.16 19.20 15.15
N ARG A 860 -47.36 19.90 15.97
CA ARG A 860 -46.24 20.73 15.49
C ARG A 860 -45.08 19.92 14.90
N GLY A 861 -44.77 18.75 15.48
CA GLY A 861 -43.74 17.86 14.95
C GLY A 861 -44.16 17.22 13.62
N ALA A 862 -45.43 16.80 13.51
CA ALA A 862 -45.98 16.31 12.24
C ALA A 862 -45.97 17.41 11.17
N LYS A 863 -46.32 18.65 11.54
CA LYS A 863 -46.19 19.81 10.65
C LYS A 863 -44.73 20.04 10.23
N ALA A 864 -43.76 19.96 11.15
CA ALA A 864 -42.34 20.12 10.82
C ALA A 864 -41.84 19.08 9.80
N VAL A 865 -42.28 17.81 9.92
CA VAL A 865 -41.95 16.77 8.93
C VAL A 865 -42.62 17.05 7.59
N LEU A 866 -43.86 17.54 7.60
CA LEU A 866 -44.57 17.96 6.39
C LEU A 866 -43.90 19.14 5.68
N ASP A 867 -43.57 20.19 6.42
CA ASP A 867 -42.89 21.39 5.92
C ASP A 867 -41.49 21.03 5.35
N PHE A 868 -40.81 20.02 5.92
CA PHE A 868 -39.56 19.50 5.37
C PHE A 868 -39.75 18.81 4.01
N CYS A 869 -40.90 18.16 3.80
CA CYS A 869 -41.25 17.40 2.59
C CYS A 869 -41.92 18.24 1.49
N VAL A 870 -42.60 19.34 1.83
CA VAL A 870 -43.39 20.18 0.90
C VAL A 870 -42.66 21.51 0.70
N ALA A 871 -42.38 21.90 -0.54
CA ALA A 871 -41.85 23.23 -0.83
C ALA A 871 -42.96 24.28 -0.75
N GLU A 872 -42.71 25.41 -0.07
CA GLU A 872 -43.31 26.67 -0.49
C GLU A 872 -42.63 27.05 -1.81
N SER A 873 -43.48 27.28 -2.81
CA SER A 873 -43.15 27.67 -4.19
C SER A 873 -42.47 29.03 -4.29
#